data_AF-A0A373D3W8-F1
#
_entry.id   AF-A0A373D3W8-F1
#
_cell.length_a   1.000
_cell.length_b   1.000
_cell.length_c   1.000
_cell.angle_alpha   90.00
_cell.angle_beta   90.00
_cell.angle_gamma   90.00
#
_symmetry.space_group_name_H-M   'P 1'
#
loop_
_entity.id
_entity.type
_entity.pdbx_description
1 polymer ?
#
loop_
_entity_poly.entity_id
_entity_poly.type
_entity_poly.pdbx_seq_one_letter_code
_entity_poly.pdbx_strand_id
1 'polypeptide(L)'
;MGILELMRERRIYFDGGMGSLLQARGLKPGELPETWNLSRPEIITEIHREYLDAGSDVVTTNTFGANHFKFKAEDGYSVKEIVTAAVRNAKNAIAAAGHGYAALDMGPTGKLLKPYGDLEFEDAYEAYKEVVLIGKAAGADLVIIETMGDGYELKAAVLAAKENSDLPVFATVTLDEKGKMLTGGNVESVTALLEGLGADVIGLNCGLGPIQLLPFMRDMAKVSSTPILVNPNAGLPRSEGGKTVYDIDADEFATAMQEMARNGATVLGGCCGTTPEHIHKTKLACDDIPVCEITDKNRTVISSYSHAVTFGGRPILIGERINPTGKPKFKQALKDKDLTYILSMGVAQQESRADVLDVNVGLPGIDEPQMMVDVVKELQGVLDLPLQIDTSDPVAMERALRIYNGKPLINSVNGKKEVMEQIFPLVKHYGGVVVALALDEDGIPETADGRIAVAKKIYETAAAYGIPKKDILVDCLCMAVSSDKNGALTTLETVRRVRDELGGKTVLGVSNVSFGLPMRENINASFFLLAMQNGLSAGIVNPNLEAMMQAYDSFLVLSAQDENCAGYVGIYGPKEAEKKRQKEILKAAAVNQAAGVSGAAGAGNSNGAGNTSGTGTGAADTGSALKKSIVKGMSQAAADAAKLALKDTDALELINTDMIPALDEVGKGFEAGTVFLPQLLMSAEAAKAAFAVVKESMEASGEVQEKKGKVILATVKGDIHDIGKNIVKVLLENYSFDVMDLGRDVPPETIVEAAVKEHVPVVGLSALMTTTVPAMEDTIKALRKDAPWVKVMVGGAVLTQEYADAIGADAYCKDAMASVNFATSVIGEA
;
A
#
# COMPACT_ATOMS: atom_id res chain seq x y z
N MET A 1 -33.67 0.28 16.60
CA MET A 1 -32.94 1.25 15.78
C MET A 1 -31.67 0.58 15.27
N GLY A 2 -31.29 0.78 14.02
CA GLY A 2 -30.04 0.21 13.50
C GLY A 2 -28.81 0.97 14.06
N ILE A 3 -27.65 0.32 14.11
CA ILE A 3 -26.41 0.96 14.62
C ILE A 3 -26.03 2.21 13.79
N LEU A 4 -26.27 2.18 12.47
CA LEU A 4 -25.99 3.30 11.56
C LEU A 4 -26.90 4.52 11.79
N GLU A 5 -28.11 4.31 12.31
CA GLU A 5 -29.00 5.40 12.70
C GLU A 5 -28.58 5.97 14.06
N LEU A 6 -28.26 5.08 15.01
CA LEU A 6 -27.83 5.44 16.36
C LEU A 6 -26.58 6.33 16.36
N MET A 7 -25.59 6.03 15.52
CA MET A 7 -24.35 6.80 15.42
C MET A 7 -24.54 8.24 14.91
N ARG A 8 -25.68 8.54 14.27
CA ARG A 8 -26.03 9.90 13.85
C ARG A 8 -26.63 10.71 14.98
N GLU A 9 -27.24 10.05 15.97
CA GLU A 9 -27.88 10.69 17.11
C GLU A 9 -26.93 10.87 18.29
N ARG A 10 -26.05 9.89 18.52
CA ARG A 10 -25.06 9.91 19.61
C ARG A 10 -23.82 9.11 19.28
N ARG A 11 -22.78 9.30 20.10
CA ARG A 11 -21.54 8.55 19.98
C ARG A 11 -21.76 7.09 20.33
N ILE A 12 -21.07 6.21 19.61
CA ILE A 12 -21.07 4.76 19.83
C ILE A 12 -19.79 4.36 20.55
N TYR A 13 -19.91 3.45 21.52
CA TYR A 13 -18.79 2.91 22.26
C TYR A 13 -18.59 1.42 21.96
N PHE A 14 -17.40 1.06 21.45
CA PHE A 14 -16.97 -0.33 21.32
C PHE A 14 -16.41 -0.83 22.65
N ASP A 15 -16.17 -2.14 22.74
CA ASP A 15 -15.45 -2.76 23.84
C ASP A 15 -13.93 -2.50 23.77
N GLY A 16 -13.20 -3.15 24.69
CA GLY A 16 -11.75 -3.12 24.77
C GLY A 16 -11.11 -4.43 24.34
N GLY A 17 -9.85 -4.63 24.74
CA GLY A 17 -9.04 -5.78 24.30
C GLY A 17 -9.41 -7.12 24.96
N MET A 18 -10.08 -8.01 24.21
CA MET A 18 -10.40 -9.39 24.61
C MET A 18 -9.18 -10.20 25.04
N GLY A 19 -8.09 -10.20 24.26
CA GLY A 19 -6.92 -11.05 24.51
C GLY A 19 -6.26 -10.83 25.87
N SER A 20 -6.12 -9.57 26.30
CA SER A 20 -5.53 -9.22 27.60
C SER A 20 -6.36 -9.72 28.79
N LEU A 21 -7.68 -9.68 28.65
CA LEU A 21 -8.63 -10.17 29.65
C LEU A 21 -8.67 -11.71 29.72
N LEU A 22 -8.43 -12.40 28.59
CA LEU A 22 -8.28 -13.86 28.57
C LEU A 22 -6.98 -14.29 29.26
N GLN A 23 -5.87 -13.59 29.01
CA GLN A 23 -4.60 -13.84 29.72
C GLN A 23 -4.77 -13.67 31.23
N ALA A 24 -5.44 -12.60 31.68
CA ALA A 24 -5.72 -12.37 33.09
C ALA A 24 -6.58 -13.49 33.73
N ARG A 25 -7.42 -14.16 32.93
CA ARG A 25 -8.25 -15.30 33.34
C ARG A 25 -7.58 -16.66 33.09
N GLY A 26 -6.29 -16.68 32.81
CA GLY A 26 -5.47 -17.89 32.76
C GLY A 26 -5.38 -18.56 31.39
N LEU A 27 -5.59 -17.82 30.30
CA LEU A 27 -5.20 -18.25 28.95
C LEU A 27 -3.69 -18.48 28.94
N LYS A 28 -3.28 -19.70 28.61
CA LYS A 28 -1.86 -20.07 28.65
C LYS A 28 -1.13 -19.58 27.39
N PRO A 29 0.18 -19.30 27.48
CA PRO A 29 0.99 -19.04 26.28
C PRO A 29 0.85 -20.17 25.26
N GLY A 30 0.61 -19.80 24.00
CA GLY A 30 0.41 -20.74 22.91
C GLY A 30 -1.01 -21.30 22.76
N GLU A 31 -1.93 -21.02 23.69
CA GLU A 31 -3.34 -21.42 23.58
C GLU A 31 -4.09 -20.48 22.63
N LEU A 32 -4.93 -21.04 21.74
CA LEU A 32 -5.68 -20.27 20.76
C LEU A 32 -6.91 -19.62 21.41
N PRO A 33 -7.00 -18.27 21.51
CA PRO A 33 -8.09 -17.58 22.22
C PRO A 33 -9.49 -17.97 21.73
N GLU A 34 -9.66 -18.18 20.42
CA GLU A 34 -10.97 -18.43 19.81
C GLU A 34 -11.53 -19.82 20.18
N THR A 35 -10.68 -20.76 20.64
CA THR A 35 -11.14 -22.08 21.10
C THR A 35 -11.92 -22.00 22.42
N TRP A 36 -11.73 -20.93 23.20
CA TRP A 36 -12.47 -20.70 24.45
C TRP A 36 -13.96 -20.42 24.21
N ASN A 37 -14.35 -20.07 22.99
CA ASN A 37 -15.76 -20.00 22.62
C ASN A 37 -16.49 -21.33 22.83
N LEU A 38 -15.76 -22.45 22.72
CA LEU A 38 -16.27 -23.81 22.89
C LEU A 38 -15.92 -24.39 24.26
N SER A 39 -14.67 -24.22 24.69
CA SER A 39 -14.15 -24.89 25.90
C SER A 39 -14.44 -24.13 27.19
N ARG A 40 -14.63 -22.80 27.14
CA ARG A 40 -14.90 -21.92 28.29
C ARG A 40 -15.90 -20.79 27.95
N PRO A 41 -17.08 -21.11 27.39
CA PRO A 41 -18.05 -20.12 26.91
C PRO A 41 -18.55 -19.16 28.00
N GLU A 42 -18.57 -19.60 29.26
CA GLU A 42 -18.94 -18.80 30.42
C GLU A 42 -18.00 -17.61 30.63
N ILE A 43 -16.68 -17.80 30.43
CA ILE A 43 -15.69 -16.73 30.55
C ILE A 43 -15.88 -15.69 29.45
N ILE A 44 -16.09 -16.14 28.21
CA ILE A 44 -16.31 -15.25 27.07
C ILE A 44 -17.57 -14.41 27.28
N THR A 45 -18.66 -15.06 27.69
CA THR A 45 -19.94 -14.39 27.97
C THR A 45 -19.81 -13.38 29.12
N GLU A 46 -19.05 -13.71 30.17
CA GLU A 46 -18.78 -12.80 31.28
C GLU A 46 -17.97 -11.57 30.85
N ILE A 47 -16.94 -11.74 30.02
CA ILE A 47 -16.16 -10.60 29.47
C ILE A 47 -17.06 -9.64 28.69
N HIS A 48 -17.88 -10.18 27.78
CA HIS A 48 -18.82 -9.34 27.03
C HIS A 48 -19.77 -8.58 27.96
N ARG A 49 -20.29 -9.24 29.00
CA ARG A 49 -21.15 -8.60 30.00
C ARG A 49 -20.42 -7.48 30.74
N GLU A 50 -19.17 -7.68 31.15
CA GLU A 50 -18.37 -6.64 31.83
C GLU A 50 -18.19 -5.39 30.97
N TYR A 51 -17.97 -5.53 29.65
CA TYR A 51 -17.88 -4.39 28.75
C TYR A 51 -19.24 -3.71 28.52
N LEU A 52 -20.32 -4.47 28.38
CA LEU A 52 -21.68 -3.91 28.31
C LEU A 52 -22.03 -3.14 29.59
N ASP A 53 -21.73 -3.69 30.77
CA ASP A 53 -21.94 -3.04 32.07
C ASP A 53 -21.07 -1.78 32.23
N ALA A 54 -19.88 -1.76 31.63
CA ALA A 54 -19.02 -0.56 31.57
C ALA A 54 -19.57 0.53 30.64
N GLY A 55 -20.48 0.18 29.72
CA GLY A 55 -21.18 1.10 28.84
C GLY A 55 -20.86 0.95 27.36
N SER A 56 -20.26 -0.16 26.93
CA SER A 56 -20.13 -0.48 25.50
C SER A 56 -21.51 -0.66 24.85
N ASP A 57 -21.68 -0.08 23.67
CA ASP A 57 -22.81 -0.33 22.78
C ASP A 57 -22.57 -1.54 21.89
N VAL A 58 -21.32 -1.84 21.57
CA VAL A 58 -20.91 -2.92 20.67
C VAL A 58 -19.85 -3.76 21.35
N VAL A 59 -20.03 -5.08 21.31
CA VAL A 59 -19.00 -6.05 21.70
C VAL A 59 -18.50 -6.80 20.48
N THR A 60 -17.19 -6.98 20.38
CA THR A 60 -16.51 -7.73 19.31
C THR A 60 -16.54 -9.21 19.64
N THR A 61 -16.96 -10.06 18.70
CA THR A 61 -16.93 -11.51 18.93
C THR A 61 -15.49 -11.98 19.07
N ASN A 62 -15.23 -13.01 19.89
CA ASN A 62 -13.88 -13.58 20.02
C ASN A 62 -13.51 -14.41 18.76
N THR A 63 -13.33 -13.75 17.63
CA THR A 63 -13.13 -14.34 16.29
C THR A 63 -12.02 -13.68 15.46
N PHE A 64 -11.24 -12.77 16.03
CA PHE A 64 -10.12 -12.07 15.38
C PHE A 64 -9.33 -12.92 14.39
N GLY A 65 -8.79 -14.07 14.81
CA GLY A 65 -8.01 -14.97 13.94
C GLY A 65 -8.79 -16.14 13.35
N ALA A 66 -10.13 -16.18 13.47
CA ALA A 66 -10.95 -17.33 13.09
C ALA A 66 -11.10 -17.46 11.57
N ASN A 67 -10.18 -18.17 10.92
CA ASN A 67 -10.26 -18.52 9.50
C ASN A 67 -9.67 -19.92 9.25
N HIS A 68 -9.88 -20.48 8.05
CA HIS A 68 -9.44 -21.84 7.73
C HIS A 68 -7.91 -22.01 7.60
N PHE A 69 -7.14 -20.92 7.52
CA PHE A 69 -5.67 -21.00 7.57
C PHE A 69 -5.16 -21.26 8.99
N LYS A 70 -5.90 -20.80 10.01
CA LYS A 70 -5.64 -21.00 11.44
C LYS A 70 -6.31 -22.26 12.00
N PHE A 71 -7.56 -22.51 11.62
CA PHE A 71 -8.36 -23.61 12.16
C PHE A 71 -8.67 -24.65 11.09
N LYS A 72 -8.14 -25.86 11.27
CA LYS A 72 -8.39 -27.00 10.38
C LYS A 72 -9.19 -28.06 11.11
N ALA A 73 -10.13 -28.68 10.39
CA ALA A 73 -10.95 -29.76 10.94
C ALA A 73 -10.11 -30.95 11.46
N GLU A 74 -8.92 -31.17 10.88
CA GLU A 74 -7.94 -32.17 11.30
C GLU A 74 -7.41 -31.93 12.72
N ASP A 75 -7.36 -30.67 13.15
CA ASP A 75 -6.91 -30.25 14.49
C ASP A 75 -8.05 -30.31 15.54
N GLY A 76 -9.22 -30.84 15.15
CA GLY A 76 -10.39 -31.00 16.03
C GLY A 76 -11.25 -29.74 16.17
N TYR A 77 -10.98 -28.69 15.39
CA TYR A 77 -11.74 -27.45 15.40
C TYR A 77 -12.27 -27.11 14.01
N SER A 78 -13.54 -26.69 13.92
CA SER A 78 -14.08 -26.09 12.69
C SER A 78 -14.31 -24.58 12.86
N VAL A 79 -14.01 -23.81 11.82
CA VAL A 79 -14.31 -22.37 11.75
C VAL A 79 -15.79 -22.13 12.04
N LYS A 80 -16.66 -22.99 11.48
CA LYS A 80 -18.11 -22.93 11.71
C LYS A 80 -18.49 -23.03 13.19
N GLU A 81 -17.96 -24.00 13.92
CA GLU A 81 -18.29 -24.18 15.34
C GLU A 81 -17.77 -23.02 16.19
N ILE A 82 -16.52 -22.59 15.93
CA ILE A 82 -15.89 -21.48 16.66
C ILE A 82 -16.69 -20.19 16.47
N VAL A 83 -16.92 -19.79 15.22
CA VAL A 83 -17.61 -18.52 14.90
C VAL A 83 -19.06 -18.55 15.39
N THR A 84 -19.77 -19.68 15.19
CA THR A 84 -21.16 -19.82 15.70
C THR A 84 -21.21 -19.69 17.22
N ALA A 85 -20.28 -20.33 17.94
CA ALA A 85 -20.23 -20.26 19.39
C ALA A 85 -19.86 -18.84 19.88
N ALA A 86 -18.92 -18.16 19.22
CA ALA A 86 -18.52 -16.80 19.55
C ALA A 86 -19.69 -15.81 19.46
N VAL A 87 -20.41 -15.81 18.33
CA VAL A 87 -21.61 -14.97 18.13
C VAL A 87 -22.68 -15.29 19.18
N ARG A 88 -22.92 -16.58 19.47
CA ARG A 88 -23.87 -16.99 20.50
C ARG A 88 -23.48 -16.48 21.89
N ASN A 89 -22.21 -16.54 22.26
CA ASN A 89 -21.73 -16.07 23.56
C ASN A 89 -21.94 -14.54 23.69
N ALA A 90 -21.61 -13.76 22.66
CA ALA A 90 -21.89 -12.33 22.61
C ALA A 90 -23.40 -12.03 22.70
N LYS A 91 -24.24 -12.75 21.94
CA LYS A 91 -25.70 -12.59 21.98
C LYS A 91 -26.31 -12.94 23.33
N ASN A 92 -25.79 -13.96 24.01
CA ASN A 92 -26.24 -14.31 25.36
C ASN A 92 -25.92 -13.19 26.36
N ALA A 93 -24.73 -12.58 26.27
CA ALA A 93 -24.36 -11.45 27.11
C ALA A 93 -25.25 -10.22 26.84
N ILE A 94 -25.47 -9.89 25.56
CA ILE A 94 -26.38 -8.80 25.13
C ILE A 94 -27.80 -9.03 25.63
N ALA A 95 -28.34 -10.25 25.48
CA ALA A 95 -29.67 -10.60 25.96
C ALA A 95 -29.79 -10.45 27.48
N ALA A 96 -28.74 -10.82 28.24
CA ALA A 96 -28.69 -10.65 29.68
C ALA A 96 -28.57 -9.18 30.12
N ALA A 97 -27.80 -8.37 29.39
CA ALA A 97 -27.63 -6.94 29.65
C ALA A 97 -28.83 -6.09 29.19
N GLY A 98 -29.67 -6.63 28.29
CA GLY A 98 -30.84 -5.95 27.73
C GLY A 98 -30.50 -4.87 26.68
N HIS A 99 -29.23 -4.76 26.29
CA HIS A 99 -28.74 -3.81 25.29
C HIS A 99 -27.43 -4.30 24.67
N GLY A 100 -27.07 -3.73 23.52
CA GLY A 100 -25.81 -3.98 22.83
C GLY A 100 -25.97 -4.63 21.44
N TYR A 101 -24.89 -4.57 20.67
CA TYR A 101 -24.75 -5.19 19.34
C TYR A 101 -23.53 -6.11 19.31
N ALA A 102 -23.62 -7.22 18.58
CA ALA A 102 -22.51 -8.14 18.36
C ALA A 102 -21.84 -7.85 17.02
N ALA A 103 -20.59 -7.40 17.05
CA ALA A 103 -19.76 -7.19 15.87
C ALA A 103 -18.98 -8.48 15.56
N LEU A 104 -19.19 -9.05 14.37
CA LEU A 104 -18.38 -10.15 13.86
C LEU A 104 -16.98 -9.63 13.58
N ASP A 105 -16.04 -9.99 14.43
CA ASP A 105 -14.65 -9.57 14.38
C ASP A 105 -13.82 -10.44 13.43
N MET A 106 -13.17 -9.79 12.48
CA MET A 106 -12.28 -10.41 11.50
C MET A 106 -10.97 -9.62 11.40
N GLY A 107 -9.88 -10.22 11.85
CA GLY A 107 -8.52 -9.69 11.70
C GLY A 107 -7.84 -10.12 10.39
N PRO A 108 -6.55 -9.77 10.20
CA PRO A 108 -5.75 -10.25 9.07
C PRO A 108 -5.59 -11.78 9.13
N THR A 109 -5.48 -12.43 7.97
CA THR A 109 -5.23 -13.88 7.84
C THR A 109 -3.86 -14.31 8.37
N GLY A 110 -2.95 -13.35 8.51
CA GLY A 110 -1.56 -13.56 8.91
C GLY A 110 -0.65 -13.99 7.78
N LYS A 111 -1.11 -13.91 6.53
CA LYS A 111 -0.33 -14.17 5.32
C LYS A 111 -0.27 -12.93 4.42
N LEU A 112 0.83 -12.77 3.70
CA LEU A 112 0.91 -11.77 2.62
C LEU A 112 0.23 -12.30 1.35
N LEU A 113 -0.51 -11.42 0.69
CA LEU A 113 -1.07 -11.71 -0.63
C LEU A 113 0.01 -11.60 -1.71
N LYS A 114 -0.16 -12.34 -2.82
CA LYS A 114 0.66 -12.17 -4.02
C LYS A 114 0.57 -10.73 -4.57
N PRO A 115 1.67 -10.19 -5.12
CA PRO A 115 2.94 -10.87 -5.38
C PRO A 115 3.90 -10.97 -4.18
N TYR A 116 3.60 -10.32 -3.05
CA TYR A 116 4.54 -10.23 -1.92
C TYR A 116 4.57 -11.47 -1.01
N GLY A 117 3.53 -12.31 -1.07
CA GLY A 117 3.45 -13.58 -0.35
C GLY A 117 2.90 -14.72 -1.20
N ASP A 118 2.44 -15.78 -0.53
CA ASP A 118 1.97 -17.01 -1.16
C ASP A 118 0.46 -17.05 -1.39
N LEU A 119 -0.30 -16.19 -0.70
CA LEU A 119 -1.76 -16.23 -0.70
C LEU A 119 -2.36 -15.55 -1.93
N GLU A 120 -3.24 -16.24 -2.66
CA GLU A 120 -4.01 -15.62 -3.74
C GLU A 120 -5.11 -14.72 -3.16
N PHE A 121 -5.46 -13.65 -3.90
CA PHE A 121 -6.54 -12.75 -3.53
C PHE A 121 -7.87 -13.47 -3.32
N GLU A 122 -8.21 -14.41 -4.21
CA GLU A 122 -9.47 -15.18 -4.12
C GLU A 122 -9.47 -16.13 -2.91
N ASP A 123 -8.32 -16.67 -2.53
CA ASP A 123 -8.22 -17.54 -1.36
C ASP A 123 -8.42 -16.74 -0.07
N ALA A 124 -7.87 -15.52 0.00
CA ALA A 124 -8.14 -14.58 1.10
C ALA A 124 -9.63 -14.21 1.15
N TYR A 125 -10.22 -13.87 0.00
CA TYR A 125 -11.65 -13.57 -0.11
C TYR A 125 -12.53 -14.72 0.38
N GLU A 126 -12.27 -15.96 -0.04
CA GLU A 126 -13.06 -17.12 0.37
C GLU A 126 -12.91 -17.40 1.88
N ALA A 127 -11.74 -17.15 2.47
CA ALA A 127 -11.53 -17.24 3.91
C ALA A 127 -12.42 -16.26 4.69
N TYR A 128 -12.50 -15.00 4.26
CA TYR A 128 -13.37 -14.00 4.89
C TYR A 128 -14.86 -14.29 4.64
N LYS A 129 -15.21 -14.69 3.42
CA LYS A 129 -16.60 -15.02 3.03
C LYS A 129 -17.16 -16.16 3.87
N GLU A 130 -16.37 -17.19 4.14
CA GLU A 130 -16.76 -18.29 5.03
C GLU A 130 -17.20 -17.74 6.41
N VAL A 131 -16.36 -16.90 7.02
CA VAL A 131 -16.62 -16.31 8.34
C VAL A 131 -17.86 -15.41 8.33
N VAL A 132 -18.00 -14.55 7.32
CA VAL A 132 -19.16 -13.66 7.14
C VAL A 132 -20.47 -14.45 7.06
N LEU A 133 -20.51 -15.50 6.22
CA LEU A 133 -21.71 -16.32 6.05
C LEU A 133 -22.10 -17.03 7.35
N ILE A 134 -21.12 -17.56 8.09
CA ILE A 134 -21.36 -18.20 9.38
C ILE A 134 -21.84 -17.19 10.42
N GLY A 135 -21.14 -16.06 10.56
CA GLY A 135 -21.46 -15.03 11.55
C GLY A 135 -22.83 -14.40 11.32
N LYS A 136 -23.19 -14.13 10.05
CA LYS A 136 -24.54 -13.68 9.66
C LYS A 136 -25.59 -14.72 10.06
N ALA A 137 -25.38 -15.99 9.73
CA ALA A 137 -26.33 -17.06 10.07
C ALA A 137 -26.47 -17.27 11.60
N ALA A 138 -25.41 -17.01 12.37
CA ALA A 138 -25.41 -17.06 13.82
C ALA A 138 -26.05 -15.80 14.47
N GLY A 139 -26.30 -14.75 13.69
CA GLY A 139 -27.04 -13.57 14.10
C GLY A 139 -26.20 -12.34 14.46
N ALA A 140 -24.96 -12.21 13.96
CA ALA A 140 -24.17 -10.98 14.13
C ALA A 140 -24.92 -9.74 13.61
N ASP A 141 -24.71 -8.59 14.25
CA ASP A 141 -25.42 -7.34 13.92
C ASP A 141 -24.64 -6.44 12.96
N LEU A 142 -23.32 -6.57 12.93
CA LEU A 142 -22.41 -5.88 12.02
C LEU A 142 -21.12 -6.69 11.83
N VAL A 143 -20.31 -6.33 10.83
CA VAL A 143 -18.98 -6.88 10.61
C VAL A 143 -17.95 -5.81 10.94
N ILE A 144 -16.92 -6.17 11.70
CA ILE A 144 -15.73 -5.33 11.92
C ILE A 144 -14.52 -6.06 11.35
N ILE A 145 -13.91 -5.45 10.33
CA ILE A 145 -12.64 -5.87 9.75
C ILE A 145 -11.57 -5.01 10.41
N GLU A 146 -10.76 -5.56 11.29
CA GLU A 146 -9.82 -4.76 12.09
C GLU A 146 -8.36 -5.15 11.99
N THR A 147 -7.49 -4.21 12.36
CA THR A 147 -6.02 -4.39 12.41
C THR A 147 -5.42 -4.76 11.06
N MET A 148 -6.02 -4.29 9.95
CA MET A 148 -5.49 -4.59 8.62
C MET A 148 -4.20 -3.81 8.37
N GLY A 149 -3.12 -4.54 8.06
CA GLY A 149 -1.82 -3.98 7.69
C GLY A 149 -1.57 -3.94 6.19
N ASP A 150 -2.42 -4.56 5.39
CA ASP A 150 -2.35 -4.58 3.92
C ASP A 150 -3.67 -4.12 3.30
N GLY A 151 -3.61 -3.10 2.42
CA GLY A 151 -4.75 -2.60 1.67
C GLY A 151 -5.36 -3.65 0.72
N TYR A 152 -4.56 -4.59 0.22
CA TYR A 152 -5.07 -5.59 -0.71
C TYR A 152 -5.92 -6.66 -0.01
N GLU A 153 -5.43 -7.16 1.12
CA GLU A 153 -6.19 -8.06 1.99
C GLU A 153 -7.45 -7.38 2.55
N LEU A 154 -7.33 -6.11 2.95
CA LEU A 154 -8.47 -5.29 3.40
C LEU A 154 -9.56 -5.24 2.32
N LYS A 155 -9.19 -5.05 1.05
CA LYS A 155 -10.13 -5.09 -0.07
C LYS A 155 -10.82 -6.46 -0.19
N ALA A 156 -10.08 -7.56 -0.11
CA ALA A 156 -10.66 -8.90 -0.14
C ALA A 156 -11.69 -9.10 0.99
N ALA A 157 -11.37 -8.67 2.22
CA ALA A 157 -12.26 -8.78 3.37
C ALA A 157 -13.54 -7.93 3.20
N VAL A 158 -13.42 -6.69 2.74
CA VAL A 158 -14.57 -5.80 2.52
C VAL A 158 -15.48 -6.34 1.41
N LEU A 159 -14.90 -6.79 0.29
CA LEU A 159 -15.69 -7.42 -0.78
C LEU A 159 -16.39 -8.69 -0.27
N ALA A 160 -15.71 -9.54 0.48
CA ALA A 160 -16.31 -10.74 1.05
C ALA A 160 -17.51 -10.40 1.96
N ALA A 161 -17.40 -9.35 2.78
CA ALA A 161 -18.49 -8.88 3.64
C ALA A 161 -19.67 -8.31 2.85
N LYS A 162 -19.42 -7.40 1.90
CA LYS A 162 -20.46 -6.69 1.12
C LYS A 162 -21.16 -7.57 0.09
N GLU A 163 -20.46 -8.55 -0.49
CA GLU A 163 -21.02 -9.48 -1.48
C GLU A 163 -21.89 -10.58 -0.84
N ASN A 164 -21.64 -10.92 0.42
CA ASN A 164 -22.26 -12.08 1.06
C ASN A 164 -23.14 -11.72 2.27
N SER A 165 -23.23 -10.43 2.63
CA SER A 165 -24.08 -9.95 3.70
C SER A 165 -24.62 -8.54 3.44
N ASP A 166 -25.71 -8.21 4.13
CA ASP A 166 -26.32 -6.89 4.23
C ASP A 166 -26.02 -6.22 5.57
N LEU A 167 -25.10 -6.81 6.35
CA LEU A 167 -24.67 -6.25 7.63
C LEU A 167 -23.84 -4.98 7.39
N PRO A 168 -23.94 -3.96 8.27
CA PRO A 168 -23.02 -2.83 8.25
C PRO A 168 -21.56 -3.30 8.34
N VAL A 169 -20.69 -2.73 7.52
CA VAL A 169 -19.26 -3.09 7.44
C VAL A 169 -18.42 -1.96 7.99
N PHE A 170 -17.76 -2.22 9.10
CA PHE A 170 -16.79 -1.33 9.72
C PHE A 170 -15.40 -1.86 9.38
N ALA A 171 -14.49 -0.96 9.02
CA ALA A 171 -13.14 -1.34 8.59
C ALA A 171 -12.08 -0.44 9.23
N THR A 172 -11.08 -1.04 9.86
CA THR A 172 -9.98 -0.31 10.49
C THR A 172 -8.63 -0.82 10.02
N VAL A 173 -7.67 0.10 9.99
CA VAL A 173 -6.27 -0.22 9.66
C VAL A 173 -5.36 0.10 10.83
N THR A 174 -4.23 -0.60 10.88
CA THR A 174 -3.14 -0.29 11.81
C THR A 174 -2.04 0.49 11.06
N LEU A 175 -1.48 1.49 11.72
CA LEU A 175 -0.40 2.33 11.18
C LEU A 175 0.83 2.26 12.09
N ASP A 176 2.01 2.40 11.49
CA ASP A 176 3.26 2.63 12.21
C ASP A 176 3.38 4.09 12.71
N GLU A 177 4.48 4.41 13.39
CA GLU A 177 4.78 5.76 13.89
C GLU A 177 4.91 6.82 12.78
N LYS A 178 5.09 6.40 11.52
CA LYS A 178 5.16 7.28 10.34
C LYS A 178 3.80 7.42 9.65
N GLY A 179 2.74 6.81 10.19
CA GLY A 179 1.39 6.87 9.63
C GLY A 179 1.20 5.98 8.41
N LYS A 180 1.94 4.87 8.33
CA LYS A 180 1.92 3.94 7.19
C LYS A 180 1.46 2.54 7.61
N MET A 181 0.68 1.91 6.75
CA MET A 181 0.39 0.47 6.81
C MET A 181 1.65 -0.32 6.42
N LEU A 182 1.68 -1.62 6.71
CA LEU A 182 2.81 -2.51 6.39
C LEU A 182 3.18 -2.46 4.89
N THR A 183 2.18 -2.40 4.00
CA THR A 183 2.41 -2.32 2.54
C THR A 183 2.58 -0.89 2.02
N GLY A 184 2.68 0.12 2.89
CA GLY A 184 2.92 1.53 2.53
C GLY A 184 1.66 2.39 2.39
N GLY A 185 0.48 1.80 2.59
CA GLY A 185 -0.80 2.51 2.65
C GLY A 185 -0.81 3.66 3.64
N ASN A 186 -1.49 4.75 3.30
CA ASN A 186 -1.59 5.94 4.15
C ASN A 186 -3.05 6.35 4.34
N VAL A 187 -3.29 7.31 5.23
CA VAL A 187 -4.64 7.79 5.58
C VAL A 187 -5.45 8.21 4.35
N GLU A 188 -4.85 8.89 3.36
CA GLU A 188 -5.58 9.29 2.16
C GLU A 188 -5.89 8.11 1.23
N SER A 189 -4.92 7.22 0.99
CA SER A 189 -5.09 6.10 0.06
C SER A 189 -6.10 5.08 0.58
N VAL A 190 -6.05 4.78 1.88
CA VAL A 190 -6.99 3.85 2.53
C VAL A 190 -8.40 4.43 2.64
N THR A 191 -8.53 5.74 2.94
CA THR A 191 -9.84 6.40 2.98
C THR A 191 -10.51 6.33 1.62
N ALA A 192 -9.77 6.65 0.54
CA ALA A 192 -10.29 6.57 -0.82
C ALA A 192 -10.73 5.14 -1.20
N LEU A 193 -9.94 4.12 -0.83
CA LEU A 193 -10.27 2.71 -1.04
C LEU A 193 -11.56 2.31 -0.31
N LEU A 194 -11.63 2.56 1.00
CA LEU A 194 -12.73 2.11 1.85
C LEU A 194 -14.06 2.84 1.55
N GLU A 195 -14.01 4.15 1.28
CA GLU A 195 -15.18 4.88 0.80
C GLU A 195 -15.65 4.36 -0.55
N GLY A 196 -14.71 4.04 -1.46
CA GLY A 196 -15.00 3.48 -2.77
C GLY A 196 -15.74 2.14 -2.68
N LEU A 197 -15.29 1.25 -1.79
CA LEU A 197 -15.92 -0.05 -1.53
C LEU A 197 -17.23 0.04 -0.73
N GLY A 198 -17.57 1.23 -0.23
CA GLY A 198 -18.80 1.46 0.53
C GLY A 198 -18.77 0.86 1.94
N ALA A 199 -17.62 0.92 2.62
CA ALA A 199 -17.56 0.70 4.06
C ALA A 199 -18.41 1.76 4.79
N ASP A 200 -19.17 1.33 5.79
CA ASP A 200 -20.11 2.19 6.50
C ASP A 200 -19.42 3.05 7.58
N VAL A 201 -18.33 2.53 8.16
CA VAL A 201 -17.45 3.22 9.10
C VAL A 201 -16.01 2.84 8.78
N ILE A 202 -15.11 3.82 8.78
CA ILE A 202 -13.67 3.59 8.60
C ILE A 202 -12.92 4.02 9.86
N GLY A 203 -11.72 3.50 10.09
CA GLY A 203 -11.03 3.88 11.31
C GLY A 203 -9.60 3.39 11.45
N LEU A 204 -9.08 3.64 12.66
CA LEU A 204 -7.74 3.27 13.07
C LEU A 204 -7.82 2.48 14.37
N ASN A 205 -7.11 1.36 14.46
CA ASN A 205 -7.02 0.59 15.68
C ASN A 205 -5.63 -0.04 15.85
N CYS A 206 -5.31 -0.39 17.10
CA CYS A 206 -4.05 -1.04 17.45
C CYS A 206 -2.81 -0.24 17.00
N GLY A 207 -1.63 -0.87 17.07
CA GLY A 207 -0.32 -0.32 16.70
C GLY A 207 0.22 0.75 17.64
N LEU A 208 -0.61 1.74 17.97
CA LEU A 208 -0.25 2.96 18.68
C LEU A 208 -1.21 3.22 19.85
N GLY A 209 -0.71 3.95 20.86
CA GLY A 209 -1.52 4.51 21.93
C GLY A 209 -2.35 5.72 21.46
N PRO A 210 -3.30 6.20 22.29
CA PRO A 210 -4.21 7.28 21.91
C PRO A 210 -3.48 8.60 21.59
N ILE A 211 -2.36 8.89 22.25
CA ILE A 211 -1.60 10.11 22.01
C ILE A 211 -0.96 10.09 20.61
N GLN A 212 -0.33 8.97 20.25
CA GLN A 212 0.34 8.81 18.95
C GLN A 212 -0.64 8.65 17.80
N LEU A 213 -1.84 8.11 18.04
CA LEU A 213 -2.85 7.89 17.00
C LEU A 213 -3.65 9.17 16.66
N LEU A 214 -3.74 10.13 17.58
CA LEU A 214 -4.53 11.36 17.42
C LEU A 214 -4.18 12.18 16.15
N PRO A 215 -2.91 12.40 15.77
CA PRO A 215 -2.56 13.11 14.53
C PRO A 215 -3.13 12.41 13.29
N PHE A 216 -3.02 11.09 13.20
CA PHE A 216 -3.51 10.33 12.05
C PHE A 216 -5.04 10.28 11.98
N MET A 217 -5.71 10.23 13.14
CA MET A 217 -7.17 10.38 13.20
C MET A 217 -7.61 11.77 12.71
N ARG A 218 -6.92 12.84 13.11
CA ARG A 218 -7.19 14.20 12.61
C ARG A 218 -6.99 14.29 11.10
N ASP A 219 -5.96 13.65 10.56
CA ASP A 219 -5.77 13.59 9.12
C ASP A 219 -6.91 12.84 8.43
N MET A 220 -7.38 11.73 9.01
CA MET A 220 -8.53 10.98 8.50
C MET A 220 -9.82 11.83 8.54
N ALA A 221 -10.04 12.62 9.59
CA ALA A 221 -11.18 13.53 9.71
C ALA A 221 -11.22 14.64 8.65
N LYS A 222 -10.06 15.05 8.12
CA LYS A 222 -9.99 16.02 7.01
C LYS A 222 -10.47 15.43 5.70
N VAL A 223 -10.24 14.13 5.50
CA VAL A 223 -10.43 13.47 4.20
C VAL A 223 -11.66 12.58 4.12
N SER A 224 -12.15 12.06 5.24
CA SER A 224 -13.28 11.14 5.33
C SER A 224 -14.62 11.86 5.27
N SER A 225 -15.50 11.28 4.47
CA SER A 225 -16.94 11.55 4.36
C SER A 225 -17.77 10.50 5.11
N THR A 226 -17.13 9.51 5.72
CA THR A 226 -17.76 8.46 6.54
C THR A 226 -17.42 8.64 8.02
N PRO A 227 -18.26 8.11 8.94
CA PRO A 227 -17.96 8.11 10.36
C PRO A 227 -16.60 7.47 10.66
N ILE A 228 -15.92 7.99 11.68
CA ILE A 228 -14.56 7.55 12.06
C ILE A 228 -14.62 6.77 13.37
N LEU A 229 -14.05 5.56 13.35
CA LEU A 229 -13.80 4.70 14.50
C LEU A 229 -12.35 4.79 14.95
N VAL A 230 -12.13 4.87 16.27
CA VAL A 230 -10.79 4.77 16.86
C VAL A 230 -10.76 3.87 18.09
N ASN A 231 -9.93 2.83 18.03
CA ASN A 231 -9.68 1.85 19.08
C ASN A 231 -8.17 1.73 19.36
N PRO A 232 -7.54 2.71 20.05
CA PRO A 232 -6.11 2.68 20.34
C PRO A 232 -5.76 1.64 21.42
N ASN A 233 -4.48 1.29 21.52
CA ASN A 233 -3.94 0.50 22.64
C ASN A 233 -3.89 1.35 23.92
N ALA A 234 -3.87 0.71 25.10
CA ALA A 234 -3.66 1.38 26.39
C ALA A 234 -2.19 1.84 26.61
N GLY A 235 -1.52 2.31 25.56
CA GLY A 235 -0.09 2.56 25.52
C GLY A 235 0.67 1.46 24.77
N LEU A 236 2.00 1.55 24.83
CA LEU A 236 2.87 0.52 24.25
C LEU A 236 3.02 -0.66 25.22
N PRO A 237 3.20 -1.90 24.73
CA PRO A 237 3.36 -3.05 25.59
C PRO A 237 4.77 -3.08 26.21
N ARG A 238 4.83 -3.40 27.51
CA ARG A 238 6.07 -3.69 28.26
C ARG A 238 5.94 -4.99 29.06
N SER A 239 7.07 -5.57 29.43
CA SER A 239 7.10 -6.83 30.21
C SER A 239 7.48 -6.54 31.66
N GLU A 240 6.60 -6.90 32.59
CA GLU A 240 6.88 -6.87 34.03
C GLU A 240 6.63 -8.24 34.66
N GLY A 241 7.70 -8.91 35.11
CA GLY A 241 7.59 -10.20 35.79
C GLY A 241 6.99 -11.33 34.93
N GLY A 242 7.25 -11.33 33.62
CA GLY A 242 6.71 -12.31 32.67
C GLY A 242 5.26 -12.05 32.26
N LYS A 243 4.72 -10.86 32.57
CA LYS A 243 3.38 -10.42 32.16
C LYS A 243 3.48 -9.19 31.28
N THR A 244 2.70 -9.16 30.20
CA THR A 244 2.52 -7.97 29.37
C THR A 244 1.66 -6.96 30.13
N VAL A 245 2.19 -5.76 30.33
CA VAL A 245 1.49 -4.62 30.93
C VAL A 245 1.57 -3.42 29.99
N TYR A 246 0.68 -2.44 30.17
CA TYR A 246 0.55 -1.26 29.30
C TYR A 246 0.66 0.01 30.15
N ASP A 247 1.10 1.10 29.51
CA ASP A 247 1.63 2.27 30.21
C ASP A 247 0.60 3.35 30.53
N ILE A 248 -0.57 3.31 29.89
CA ILE A 248 -1.59 4.34 30.03
C ILE A 248 -2.72 3.77 30.87
N ASP A 249 -3.00 4.40 32.00
CA ASP A 249 -4.12 4.03 32.86
C ASP A 249 -5.46 4.52 32.29
N ALA A 250 -6.57 4.12 32.94
CA ALA A 250 -7.89 4.45 32.47
C ALA A 250 -8.24 5.96 32.51
N ASP A 251 -7.63 6.75 33.41
CA ASP A 251 -7.86 8.20 33.50
C ASP A 251 -7.11 8.95 32.38
N GLU A 252 -5.85 8.59 32.16
CA GLU A 252 -5.02 9.12 31.08
C GLU A 252 -5.61 8.75 29.71
N PHE A 253 -6.04 7.49 29.55
CA PHE A 253 -6.69 7.00 28.33
C PHE A 253 -7.97 7.79 28.04
N ALA A 254 -8.87 7.93 29.02
CA ALA A 254 -10.12 8.66 28.85
C ALA A 254 -9.88 10.13 28.49
N THR A 255 -8.86 10.76 29.07
CA THR A 255 -8.45 12.14 28.73
C THR A 255 -8.03 12.25 27.27
N ALA A 256 -7.21 11.32 26.78
CA ALA A 256 -6.78 11.31 25.38
C ALA A 256 -7.94 10.99 24.42
N MET A 257 -8.86 10.10 24.81
CA MET A 257 -10.05 9.79 24.01
C MET A 257 -11.03 10.96 23.91
N GLN A 258 -11.13 11.81 24.95
CA GLN A 258 -11.89 13.05 24.89
C GLN A 258 -11.36 13.99 23.81
N GLU A 259 -10.04 14.09 23.64
CA GLU A 259 -9.45 14.86 22.54
C GLU A 259 -9.82 14.26 21.18
N MET A 260 -9.79 12.94 21.03
CA MET A 260 -10.24 12.29 19.78
C MET A 260 -11.71 12.56 19.46
N ALA A 261 -12.58 12.47 20.48
CA ALA A 261 -14.01 12.73 20.36
C ALA A 261 -14.29 14.14 19.83
N ARG A 262 -13.54 15.14 20.30
CA ARG A 262 -13.65 16.55 19.86
C ARG A 262 -13.12 16.78 18.44
N ASN A 263 -12.30 15.86 17.93
CA ASN A 263 -11.58 16.01 16.65
C ASN A 263 -12.18 15.15 15.52
N GLY A 264 -13.38 14.60 15.68
CA GLY A 264 -14.13 13.95 14.59
C GLY A 264 -14.45 12.47 14.82
N ALA A 265 -13.93 11.84 15.87
CA ALA A 265 -14.22 10.45 16.16
C ALA A 265 -15.70 10.25 16.55
N THR A 266 -16.39 9.41 15.77
CA THR A 266 -17.82 9.10 15.94
C THR A 266 -18.03 7.79 16.71
N VAL A 267 -17.07 6.88 16.63
CA VAL A 267 -17.04 5.61 17.35
C VAL A 267 -15.74 5.54 18.14
N LEU A 268 -15.83 5.23 19.44
CA LEU A 268 -14.68 5.12 20.34
C LEU A 268 -14.66 3.76 20.99
N GLY A 269 -13.48 3.17 21.17
CA GLY A 269 -13.30 1.95 21.93
C GLY A 269 -11.86 1.78 22.35
N GLY A 270 -11.45 0.55 22.59
CA GLY A 270 -10.07 0.22 22.96
C GLY A 270 -9.60 -1.05 22.27
N CYS A 271 -8.28 -1.20 22.16
CA CYS A 271 -7.65 -2.42 21.66
C CYS A 271 -6.79 -3.03 22.77
N CYS A 272 -5.55 -3.44 22.48
CA CYS A 272 -4.68 -4.14 23.41
C CYS A 272 -4.44 -3.33 24.70
N GLY A 273 -4.62 -3.99 25.85
CA GLY A 273 -4.42 -3.41 27.19
C GLY A 273 -5.63 -2.69 27.78
N THR A 274 -6.67 -2.42 26.99
CA THR A 274 -7.86 -1.69 27.47
C THR A 274 -8.84 -2.61 28.20
N THR A 275 -9.29 -2.19 29.38
CA THR A 275 -10.18 -2.94 30.28
C THR A 275 -11.57 -2.32 30.35
N PRO A 276 -12.57 -2.97 30.99
CA PRO A 276 -13.88 -2.35 31.22
C PRO A 276 -13.80 -1.00 31.94
N GLU A 277 -12.81 -0.79 32.82
CA GLU A 277 -12.58 0.50 33.46
C GLU A 277 -12.19 1.61 32.46
N HIS A 278 -11.36 1.29 31.47
CA HIS A 278 -10.96 2.24 30.42
C HIS A 278 -12.17 2.67 29.59
N ILE A 279 -13.02 1.72 29.22
CA ILE A 279 -14.24 1.99 28.45
C ILE A 279 -15.22 2.82 29.28
N HIS A 280 -15.42 2.46 30.55
CA HIS A 280 -16.30 3.19 31.45
C HIS A 280 -15.88 4.66 31.60
N LYS A 281 -14.60 4.92 31.89
CA LYS A 281 -14.08 6.29 32.02
C LYS A 281 -14.13 7.05 30.68
N THR A 282 -13.85 6.38 29.57
CA THR A 282 -13.98 6.97 28.23
C THR A 282 -15.41 7.40 27.94
N LYS A 283 -16.39 6.55 28.28
CA LYS A 283 -17.81 6.89 28.14
C LYS A 283 -18.16 8.11 28.99
N LEU A 284 -17.85 8.08 30.29
CA LEU A 284 -18.13 9.21 31.19
C LEU A 284 -17.50 10.52 30.70
N ALA A 285 -16.27 10.48 30.18
CA ALA A 285 -15.55 11.65 29.70
C ALA A 285 -16.07 12.19 28.35
N CYS A 286 -16.75 11.35 27.56
CA CYS A 286 -17.13 11.68 26.19
C CYS A 286 -18.64 11.78 25.95
N ASP A 287 -19.51 11.28 26.83
CA ASP A 287 -20.96 11.17 26.58
C ASP A 287 -21.60 12.54 26.26
N ASP A 288 -21.17 13.59 26.97
CA ASP A 288 -21.66 14.97 26.80
C ASP A 288 -21.04 15.71 25.59
N ILE A 289 -20.08 15.11 24.89
CA ILE A 289 -19.44 15.73 23.72
C ILE A 289 -20.32 15.44 22.50
N PRO A 290 -20.85 16.45 21.79
CA PRO A 290 -21.65 16.21 20.59
C PRO A 290 -20.87 15.42 19.54
N VAL A 291 -21.55 14.55 18.79
CA VAL A 291 -20.96 13.89 17.64
C VAL A 291 -20.71 14.94 16.55
N CYS A 292 -19.53 14.93 15.93
CA CYS A 292 -19.24 15.81 14.82
C CYS A 292 -20.15 15.47 13.63
N GLU A 293 -20.69 16.49 12.97
CA GLU A 293 -21.49 16.28 11.77
C GLU A 293 -20.67 15.58 10.68
N ILE A 294 -21.19 14.44 10.19
CA ILE A 294 -20.56 13.69 9.10
C ILE A 294 -20.92 14.41 7.79
N THR A 295 -19.94 15.11 7.22
CA THR A 295 -20.11 15.89 6.00
C THR A 295 -19.41 15.22 4.81
N ASP A 296 -20.06 15.17 3.65
CA ASP A 296 -19.37 14.81 2.41
C ASP A 296 -18.27 15.84 2.10
N LYS A 297 -17.02 15.36 2.00
CA LYS A 297 -15.87 16.22 1.67
C LYS A 297 -15.83 16.61 0.20
N ASN A 298 -16.70 16.03 -0.62
CA ASN A 298 -16.87 16.29 -2.04
C ASN A 298 -15.55 16.21 -2.85
N ARG A 299 -14.68 15.28 -2.46
CA ARG A 299 -13.38 15.04 -3.09
C ARG A 299 -13.53 14.06 -4.26
N THR A 300 -13.09 14.46 -5.45
CA THR A 300 -12.83 13.54 -6.56
C THR A 300 -11.45 12.93 -6.34
N VAL A 301 -11.39 11.68 -5.91
CA VAL A 301 -10.13 11.03 -5.51
C VAL A 301 -10.07 9.59 -6.00
N ILE A 302 -8.88 9.19 -6.47
CA ILE A 302 -8.48 7.81 -6.77
C ILE A 302 -7.25 7.46 -5.94
N SER A 303 -6.94 6.19 -5.79
CA SER A 303 -5.76 5.75 -5.06
C SER A 303 -5.17 4.45 -5.61
N SER A 304 -3.86 4.31 -5.45
CA SER A 304 -3.16 3.02 -5.41
C SER A 304 -3.14 2.50 -3.96
N TYR A 305 -2.32 1.49 -3.69
CA TYR A 305 -2.11 0.98 -2.35
C TYR A 305 -1.54 2.04 -1.39
N SER A 306 -0.69 2.96 -1.87
CA SER A 306 0.07 3.90 -1.01
C SER A 306 -0.05 5.38 -1.39
N HIS A 307 -0.65 5.70 -2.54
CA HIS A 307 -0.76 7.07 -3.05
C HIS A 307 -2.20 7.42 -3.43
N ALA A 308 -2.65 8.62 -3.08
CA ALA A 308 -3.96 9.13 -3.46
C ALA A 308 -3.80 10.35 -4.37
N VAL A 309 -4.60 10.42 -5.44
CA VAL A 309 -4.62 11.54 -6.39
C VAL A 309 -5.98 12.21 -6.32
N THR A 310 -5.99 13.48 -5.89
CA THR A 310 -7.21 14.30 -5.81
C THR A 310 -7.30 15.24 -7.00
N PHE A 311 -8.41 15.19 -7.74
CA PHE A 311 -8.66 16.04 -8.90
C PHE A 311 -9.25 17.39 -8.49
N GLY A 312 -8.86 18.47 -9.17
CA GLY A 312 -9.42 19.82 -8.99
C GLY A 312 -8.51 20.85 -8.32
N GLY A 313 -7.31 20.43 -7.89
CA GLY A 313 -6.20 21.36 -7.67
C GLY A 313 -5.51 21.65 -9.01
N ARG A 314 -4.27 21.18 -9.14
CA ARG A 314 -3.58 21.20 -10.44
C ARG A 314 -4.13 20.17 -11.43
N PRO A 315 -3.98 20.38 -12.75
CA PRO A 315 -4.28 19.35 -13.73
C PRO A 315 -3.45 18.09 -13.45
N ILE A 316 -4.11 16.93 -13.49
CA ILE A 316 -3.48 15.62 -13.25
C ILE A 316 -2.89 15.08 -14.55
N LEU A 317 -1.66 14.57 -14.51
CA LEU A 317 -0.97 13.96 -15.64
C LEU A 317 -1.22 12.45 -15.65
N ILE A 318 -1.95 11.97 -16.65
CA ILE A 318 -2.21 10.54 -16.87
C ILE A 318 -1.30 10.07 -18.01
N GLY A 319 -0.41 9.12 -17.72
CA GLY A 319 0.57 8.61 -18.68
C GLY A 319 -0.03 7.62 -19.69
N GLU A 320 0.03 7.93 -20.99
CA GLU A 320 -0.60 7.17 -22.09
C GLU A 320 0.23 5.99 -22.69
N ARG A 321 1.42 5.70 -22.14
CA ARG A 321 2.41 4.86 -22.84
C ARG A 321 2.08 3.37 -22.81
N ILE A 322 1.32 2.89 -21.80
CA ILE A 322 0.90 1.50 -21.66
C ILE A 322 -0.39 1.30 -22.50
N ASN A 323 -0.21 1.31 -23.82
CA ASN A 323 -1.32 1.21 -24.78
C ASN A 323 -0.78 0.67 -26.11
N PRO A 324 -1.33 -0.42 -26.69
CA PRO A 324 -0.83 -1.04 -27.92
C PRO A 324 -1.07 -0.24 -29.21
N THR A 325 -1.94 0.77 -29.18
CA THR A 325 -2.36 1.52 -30.37
C THR A 325 -1.17 2.20 -31.05
N GLY A 326 -0.92 1.86 -32.33
CA GLY A 326 0.18 2.41 -33.12
C GLY A 326 1.59 2.03 -32.65
N LYS A 327 1.77 1.06 -31.73
CA LYS A 327 3.07 0.70 -31.14
C LYS A 327 3.44 -0.77 -31.40
N PRO A 328 4.16 -1.10 -32.49
CA PRO A 328 4.49 -2.49 -32.85
C PRO A 328 5.22 -3.26 -31.76
N LYS A 329 6.20 -2.63 -31.08
CA LYS A 329 6.95 -3.26 -29.98
C LYS A 329 6.05 -3.63 -28.81
N PHE A 330 5.12 -2.74 -28.42
CA PHE A 330 4.18 -3.01 -27.33
C PHE A 330 3.19 -4.11 -27.70
N LYS A 331 2.68 -4.12 -28.94
CA LYS A 331 1.84 -5.21 -29.44
C LYS A 331 2.55 -6.56 -29.38
N GLN A 332 3.85 -6.58 -29.68
CA GLN A 332 4.64 -7.80 -29.60
C GLN A 332 4.85 -8.24 -28.14
N ALA A 333 5.17 -7.30 -27.24
CA ALA A 333 5.30 -7.58 -25.82
C ALA A 333 4.03 -8.20 -25.21
N LEU A 334 2.84 -7.72 -25.57
CA LEU A 334 1.57 -8.32 -25.14
C LEU A 334 1.41 -9.77 -25.64
N LYS A 335 1.81 -10.06 -26.88
CA LYS A 335 1.72 -11.43 -27.44
C LYS A 335 2.71 -12.39 -26.78
N ASP A 336 3.91 -11.90 -26.49
CA ASP A 336 4.99 -12.68 -25.90
C ASP A 336 4.91 -12.73 -24.36
N LYS A 337 3.91 -12.05 -23.77
CA LYS A 337 3.76 -11.86 -22.31
C LYS A 337 5.01 -11.26 -21.65
N ASP A 338 5.67 -10.34 -22.35
CA ASP A 338 6.82 -9.59 -21.82
C ASP A 338 6.33 -8.48 -20.88
N LEU A 339 5.97 -8.88 -19.65
CA LEU A 339 5.52 -7.97 -18.59
C LEU A 339 6.64 -7.03 -18.14
N THR A 340 7.91 -7.43 -18.27
CA THR A 340 9.08 -6.61 -17.92
C THR A 340 9.12 -5.35 -18.79
N TYR A 341 8.90 -5.50 -20.10
CA TYR A 341 8.82 -4.36 -21.00
C TYR A 341 7.68 -3.41 -20.62
N ILE A 342 6.49 -3.95 -20.30
CA ILE A 342 5.32 -3.16 -19.91
C ILE A 342 5.61 -2.38 -18.62
N LEU A 343 6.17 -3.04 -17.61
CA LEU A 343 6.58 -2.42 -16.37
C LEU A 343 7.60 -1.30 -16.57
N SER A 344 8.59 -1.50 -17.45
CA SER A 344 9.59 -0.46 -17.77
C SER A 344 8.95 0.82 -18.34
N MET A 345 7.83 0.68 -19.05
CA MET A 345 7.05 1.83 -19.53
C MET A 345 6.31 2.54 -18.42
N GLY A 346 5.79 1.81 -17.43
CA GLY A 346 5.23 2.40 -16.22
C GLY A 346 6.27 3.20 -15.43
N VAL A 347 7.43 2.61 -15.17
CA VAL A 347 8.55 3.26 -14.45
C VAL A 347 9.02 4.52 -15.18
N ALA A 348 9.23 4.46 -16.50
CA ALA A 348 9.66 5.63 -17.26
C ALA A 348 8.66 6.79 -17.18
N GLN A 349 7.36 6.50 -17.11
CA GLN A 349 6.33 7.52 -16.96
C GLN A 349 6.30 8.12 -15.55
N GLN A 350 6.44 7.29 -14.51
CA GLN A 350 6.57 7.75 -13.13
C GLN A 350 7.79 8.67 -12.96
N GLU A 351 8.95 8.29 -13.49
CA GLU A 351 10.16 9.12 -13.50
C GLU A 351 9.97 10.43 -14.26
N SER A 352 9.05 10.44 -15.23
CA SER A 352 8.67 11.64 -15.98
C SER A 352 7.51 12.41 -15.32
N ARG A 353 7.21 12.14 -14.04
CA ARG A 353 6.20 12.82 -13.22
C ARG A 353 4.75 12.58 -13.65
N ALA A 354 4.44 11.40 -14.18
CA ALA A 354 3.05 10.97 -14.27
C ALA A 354 2.44 10.86 -12.86
N ASP A 355 1.19 11.27 -12.71
CA ASP A 355 0.42 11.12 -11.47
C ASP A 355 -0.41 9.83 -11.48
N VAL A 356 -0.80 9.38 -12.67
CA VAL A 356 -1.66 8.22 -12.93
C VAL A 356 -1.14 7.52 -14.17
N LEU A 357 -1.30 6.21 -14.27
CA LEU A 357 -0.93 5.45 -15.48
C LEU A 357 -2.19 4.93 -16.18
N ASP A 358 -2.38 5.29 -17.44
CA ASP A 358 -3.38 4.68 -18.31
C ASP A 358 -2.92 3.29 -18.74
N VAL A 359 -3.75 2.28 -18.51
CA VAL A 359 -3.44 0.87 -18.78
C VAL A 359 -4.47 0.30 -19.75
N ASN A 360 -4.07 0.22 -21.02
CA ASN A 360 -4.83 -0.43 -22.08
C ASN A 360 -4.03 -1.62 -22.63
N VAL A 361 -4.63 -2.80 -22.62
CA VAL A 361 -4.02 -4.04 -23.16
C VAL A 361 -4.80 -4.59 -24.36
N GLY A 362 -5.74 -3.81 -24.91
CA GLY A 362 -6.64 -4.22 -25.98
C GLY A 362 -5.91 -4.57 -27.27
N LEU A 363 -5.82 -5.85 -27.59
CA LEU A 363 -5.16 -6.36 -28.79
C LEU A 363 -5.93 -7.55 -29.37
N PRO A 364 -6.30 -7.53 -30.67
CA PRO A 364 -6.93 -8.69 -31.27
C PRO A 364 -6.03 -9.94 -31.21
N GLY A 365 -6.61 -11.06 -30.78
CA GLY A 365 -5.95 -12.36 -30.75
C GLY A 365 -5.22 -12.71 -29.45
N ILE A 366 -5.38 -11.93 -28.38
CA ILE A 366 -4.97 -12.30 -27.03
C ILE A 366 -6.19 -12.45 -26.10
N ASP A 367 -6.00 -13.10 -24.96
CA ASP A 367 -6.96 -13.08 -23.84
C ASP A 367 -6.82 -11.74 -23.10
N GLU A 368 -7.59 -10.74 -23.51
CA GLU A 368 -7.58 -9.40 -22.91
C GLU A 368 -7.93 -9.43 -21.41
N PRO A 369 -9.00 -10.12 -20.96
CA PRO A 369 -9.30 -10.23 -19.54
C PRO A 369 -8.16 -10.79 -18.69
N GLN A 370 -7.49 -11.85 -19.13
CA GLN A 370 -6.35 -12.40 -18.38
C GLN A 370 -5.13 -11.47 -18.45
N MET A 371 -4.82 -10.91 -19.62
CA MET A 371 -3.69 -10.00 -19.79
C MET A 371 -3.85 -8.75 -18.93
N MET A 372 -5.07 -8.21 -18.80
CA MET A 372 -5.34 -7.06 -17.95
C MET A 372 -5.04 -7.38 -16.48
N VAL A 373 -5.46 -8.56 -16.00
CA VAL A 373 -5.13 -9.02 -14.63
C VAL A 373 -3.62 -9.14 -14.44
N ASP A 374 -2.92 -9.78 -15.37
CA ASP A 374 -1.46 -9.99 -15.31
C ASP A 374 -0.72 -8.64 -15.26
N VAL A 375 -1.09 -7.70 -16.13
CA VAL A 375 -0.47 -6.36 -16.20
C VAL A 375 -0.79 -5.51 -14.97
N VAL A 376 -2.04 -5.50 -14.49
CA VAL A 376 -2.41 -4.73 -13.29
C VAL A 376 -1.68 -5.26 -12.06
N LYS A 377 -1.61 -6.59 -11.87
CA LYS A 377 -0.86 -7.21 -10.76
C LYS A 377 0.63 -6.83 -10.80
N GLU A 378 1.24 -6.88 -11.98
CA GLU A 378 2.65 -6.51 -12.16
C GLU A 378 2.89 -5.03 -11.85
N LEU A 379 2.08 -4.13 -12.44
CA LEU A 379 2.25 -2.69 -12.26
C LEU A 379 2.05 -2.27 -10.80
N GLN A 380 0.96 -2.72 -10.15
CA GLN A 380 0.70 -2.37 -8.74
C GLN A 380 1.69 -3.03 -7.77
N GLY A 381 2.35 -4.11 -8.19
CA GLY A 381 3.43 -4.74 -7.45
C GLY A 381 4.61 -3.78 -7.22
N VAL A 382 4.92 -2.96 -8.23
CA VAL A 382 6.15 -2.16 -8.30
C VAL A 382 5.90 -0.67 -8.14
N LEU A 383 4.86 -0.16 -8.81
CA LEU A 383 4.56 1.25 -8.95
C LEU A 383 3.52 1.66 -7.92
N ASP A 384 3.76 2.79 -7.28
CA ASP A 384 2.85 3.39 -6.31
C ASP A 384 1.85 4.37 -6.95
N LEU A 385 1.88 4.57 -8.27
CA LEU A 385 0.91 5.43 -8.96
C LEU A 385 -0.47 4.75 -9.10
N PRO A 386 -1.57 5.50 -8.92
CA PRO A 386 -2.90 5.02 -9.29
C PRO A 386 -2.98 4.63 -10.77
N LEU A 387 -3.85 3.67 -11.08
CA LEU A 387 -4.06 3.17 -12.43
C LEU A 387 -5.42 3.63 -12.97
N GLN A 388 -5.41 4.05 -14.24
CA GLN A 388 -6.60 4.17 -15.06
C GLN A 388 -6.77 2.86 -15.85
N ILE A 389 -7.81 2.10 -15.51
CA ILE A 389 -8.14 0.84 -16.18
C ILE A 389 -8.87 1.17 -17.48
N ASP A 390 -8.18 1.04 -18.62
CA ASP A 390 -8.68 1.37 -19.96
C ASP A 390 -9.01 0.10 -20.74
N THR A 391 -10.31 -0.22 -20.83
CA THR A 391 -10.82 -1.32 -21.65
C THR A 391 -12.27 -1.11 -22.05
N SER A 392 -12.63 -1.62 -23.22
CA SER A 392 -14.02 -1.73 -23.69
C SER A 392 -14.65 -3.09 -23.39
N ASP A 393 -13.90 -4.06 -22.87
CA ASP A 393 -14.39 -5.38 -22.50
C ASP A 393 -14.88 -5.36 -21.03
N PRO A 394 -16.20 -5.53 -20.77
CA PRO A 394 -16.73 -5.54 -19.42
C PRO A 394 -16.13 -6.64 -18.52
N VAL A 395 -15.74 -7.78 -19.09
CA VAL A 395 -15.14 -8.89 -18.34
C VAL A 395 -13.71 -8.53 -17.93
N ALA A 396 -12.94 -7.91 -18.81
CA ALA A 396 -11.61 -7.41 -18.47
C ALA A 396 -11.69 -6.31 -17.41
N MET A 397 -12.66 -5.40 -17.55
CA MET A 397 -12.94 -4.34 -16.58
C MET A 397 -13.22 -4.93 -15.20
N GLU A 398 -14.22 -5.81 -15.08
CA GLU A 398 -14.61 -6.41 -13.80
C GLU A 398 -13.45 -7.16 -13.13
N ARG A 399 -12.72 -7.99 -13.89
CA ARG A 399 -11.58 -8.75 -13.35
C ARG A 399 -10.46 -7.84 -12.85
N ALA A 400 -10.17 -6.76 -13.57
CA ALA A 400 -9.18 -5.77 -13.15
C ALA A 400 -9.62 -5.01 -11.89
N LEU A 401 -10.87 -4.55 -11.85
CA LEU A 401 -11.43 -3.84 -10.69
C LEU A 401 -11.43 -4.70 -9.43
N ARG A 402 -11.69 -6.01 -9.57
CA ARG A 402 -11.67 -6.95 -8.45
C ARG A 402 -10.30 -7.03 -7.77
N ILE A 403 -9.22 -7.11 -8.55
CA ILE A 403 -7.85 -7.31 -8.06
C ILE A 403 -7.04 -6.01 -7.87
N TYR A 404 -7.59 -4.86 -8.26
CA TYR A 404 -6.87 -3.59 -8.15
C TYR A 404 -6.72 -3.15 -6.69
N ASN A 405 -5.50 -2.95 -6.21
CA ASN A 405 -5.25 -2.49 -4.84
C ASN A 405 -5.34 -0.95 -4.74
N GLY A 406 -6.55 -0.43 -4.55
CA GLY A 406 -6.85 1.00 -4.45
C GLY A 406 -8.22 1.37 -5.01
N LYS A 407 -8.52 2.67 -5.10
CA LYS A 407 -9.72 3.19 -5.79
C LYS A 407 -9.35 3.57 -7.23
N PRO A 408 -9.85 2.86 -8.27
CA PRO A 408 -9.37 3.02 -9.64
C PRO A 408 -9.97 4.25 -10.35
N LEU A 409 -9.29 4.70 -11.41
CA LEU A 409 -9.91 5.50 -12.49
C LEU A 409 -10.40 4.54 -13.58
N ILE A 410 -11.68 4.59 -13.92
CA ILE A 410 -12.34 3.63 -14.80
C ILE A 410 -12.54 4.28 -16.18
N ASN A 411 -11.87 3.76 -17.20
CA ASN A 411 -11.95 4.24 -18.57
C ASN A 411 -12.54 3.13 -19.47
N SER A 412 -13.82 3.16 -19.81
CA SER A 412 -14.76 4.26 -19.61
C SER A 412 -16.24 3.86 -19.72
N VAL A 413 -17.12 4.82 -19.42
CA VAL A 413 -18.54 4.80 -19.76
C VAL A 413 -18.83 5.83 -20.85
N ASN A 414 -19.92 5.66 -21.59
CA ASN A 414 -20.45 6.66 -22.50
C ASN A 414 -21.98 6.75 -22.39
N GLY A 415 -22.58 7.71 -23.09
CA GLY A 415 -24.01 8.00 -23.04
C GLY A 415 -24.93 6.95 -23.66
N LYS A 416 -24.40 5.85 -24.23
CA LYS A 416 -25.24 4.74 -24.72
C LYS A 416 -25.83 3.98 -23.54
N LYS A 417 -27.13 3.74 -23.58
CA LYS A 417 -27.86 3.02 -22.52
C LYS A 417 -27.21 1.68 -22.16
N GLU A 418 -26.90 0.86 -23.15
CA GLU A 418 -26.32 -0.48 -22.96
C GLU A 418 -24.96 -0.44 -22.24
N VAL A 419 -24.14 0.58 -22.52
CA VAL A 419 -22.83 0.74 -21.88
C VAL A 419 -22.99 1.20 -20.43
N MET A 420 -23.89 2.16 -20.16
CA MET A 420 -24.18 2.60 -18.80
C MET A 420 -24.72 1.47 -17.92
N GLU A 421 -25.61 0.62 -18.47
CA GLU A 421 -26.17 -0.54 -17.78
C GLU A 421 -25.12 -1.61 -17.44
N GLN A 422 -24.02 -1.69 -18.20
CA GLN A 422 -22.91 -2.61 -17.93
C GLN A 422 -21.88 -2.02 -16.95
N ILE A 423 -21.54 -0.74 -17.09
CA ILE A 423 -20.40 -0.15 -16.37
C ILE A 423 -20.80 0.42 -15.00
N PHE A 424 -21.95 1.08 -14.86
CA PHE A 424 -22.34 1.67 -13.56
C PHE A 424 -22.50 0.67 -12.42
N PRO A 425 -23.03 -0.55 -12.63
CA PRO A 425 -22.99 -1.57 -11.58
C PRO A 425 -21.58 -1.87 -11.08
N LEU A 426 -20.59 -1.97 -11.99
CA LEU A 426 -19.19 -2.21 -11.63
C LEU A 426 -18.60 -1.04 -10.84
N VAL A 427 -18.86 0.21 -11.27
CA VAL A 427 -18.43 1.43 -10.55
C VAL A 427 -19.02 1.47 -9.14
N LYS A 428 -20.31 1.11 -8.99
CA LYS A 428 -20.98 1.08 -7.69
C LYS A 428 -20.44 -0.04 -6.79
N HIS A 429 -20.08 -1.18 -7.37
CA HIS A 429 -19.64 -2.38 -6.66
C HIS A 429 -18.20 -2.29 -6.16
N TYR A 430 -17.27 -1.95 -7.05
CA TYR A 430 -15.83 -1.89 -6.73
C TYR A 430 -15.36 -0.48 -6.32
N GLY A 431 -16.25 0.51 -6.43
CA GLY A 431 -15.88 1.91 -6.35
C GLY A 431 -15.06 2.39 -7.55
N GLY A 432 -14.76 3.68 -7.57
CA GLY A 432 -13.90 4.29 -8.58
C GLY A 432 -14.39 5.66 -9.00
N VAL A 433 -13.55 6.37 -9.74
CA VAL A 433 -13.95 7.54 -10.51
C VAL A 433 -14.09 7.09 -11.97
N VAL A 434 -15.18 7.41 -12.65
CA VAL A 434 -15.41 6.96 -14.03
C VAL A 434 -15.21 8.08 -15.05
N VAL A 435 -14.52 7.76 -16.14
CA VAL A 435 -14.39 8.61 -17.32
C VAL A 435 -15.64 8.46 -18.18
N ALA A 436 -16.37 9.55 -18.36
CA ALA A 436 -17.63 9.64 -19.09
C ALA A 436 -17.43 10.32 -20.44
N LEU A 437 -17.41 9.54 -21.51
CA LEU A 437 -17.27 10.07 -22.88
C LEU A 437 -18.57 10.74 -23.30
N ALA A 438 -18.47 11.97 -23.78
CA ALA A 438 -19.58 12.75 -24.31
C ALA A 438 -20.05 12.27 -25.71
N LEU A 439 -20.29 10.97 -25.86
CA LEU A 439 -20.88 10.31 -27.03
C LEU A 439 -22.08 9.46 -26.60
N ASP A 440 -23.04 9.25 -27.49
CA ASP A 440 -24.25 8.46 -27.21
C ASP A 440 -24.60 7.53 -28.38
N GLU A 441 -25.88 7.14 -28.50
CA GLU A 441 -26.38 6.26 -29.55
C GLU A 441 -26.17 6.84 -30.96
N ASP A 442 -26.23 8.17 -31.11
CA ASP A 442 -26.07 8.88 -32.38
C ASP A 442 -24.60 9.18 -32.69
N GLY A 443 -23.68 8.78 -31.81
CA GLY A 443 -22.24 8.97 -31.96
C GLY A 443 -21.72 10.19 -31.21
N ILE A 444 -20.73 10.87 -31.79
CA ILE A 444 -20.08 12.03 -31.16
C ILE A 444 -20.80 13.30 -31.63
N PRO A 445 -21.39 14.10 -30.73
CA PRO A 445 -21.98 15.37 -31.13
C PRO A 445 -20.93 16.36 -31.66
N GLU A 446 -21.25 17.02 -32.78
CA GLU A 446 -20.38 18.00 -33.45
C GLU A 446 -20.27 19.32 -32.69
N THR A 447 -21.20 19.59 -31.76
CA THR A 447 -21.30 20.85 -31.02
C THR A 447 -21.08 20.66 -29.52
N ALA A 448 -20.65 21.74 -28.86
CA ALA A 448 -20.49 21.73 -27.41
C ALA A 448 -21.84 21.53 -26.69
N ASP A 449 -22.94 22.09 -27.23
CA ASP A 449 -24.29 21.89 -26.67
C ASP A 449 -24.69 20.42 -26.65
N GLY A 450 -24.44 19.69 -27.74
CA GLY A 450 -24.71 18.25 -27.82
C GLY A 450 -23.87 17.47 -26.80
N ARG A 451 -22.57 17.76 -26.69
CA ARG A 451 -21.69 17.10 -25.72
C ARG A 451 -22.10 17.38 -24.27
N ILE A 452 -22.54 18.60 -23.96
CA ILE A 452 -23.07 18.97 -22.64
C ILE A 452 -24.38 18.24 -22.35
N ALA A 453 -25.27 18.05 -23.34
CA ALA A 453 -26.49 17.27 -23.17
C ALA A 453 -26.20 15.81 -22.83
N VAL A 454 -25.23 15.19 -23.52
CA VAL A 454 -24.78 13.83 -23.21
C VAL A 454 -24.18 13.75 -21.80
N ALA A 455 -23.33 14.70 -21.41
CA ALA A 455 -22.76 14.73 -20.07
C ALA A 455 -23.85 14.82 -18.98
N LYS A 456 -24.91 15.62 -19.20
CA LYS A 456 -26.07 15.68 -18.29
C LYS A 456 -26.81 14.35 -18.20
N LYS A 457 -27.09 13.71 -19.34
CA LYS A 457 -27.71 12.37 -19.40
C LYS A 457 -26.90 11.34 -18.58
N ILE A 458 -25.58 11.36 -18.71
CA ILE A 458 -24.68 10.48 -17.96
C ILE A 458 -24.76 10.78 -16.45
N TYR A 459 -24.68 12.05 -16.04
CA TYR A 459 -24.79 12.43 -14.63
C TYR A 459 -26.13 11.99 -14.01
N GLU A 460 -27.24 12.22 -14.70
CA GLU A 460 -28.58 11.84 -14.24
C GLU A 460 -28.72 10.32 -14.12
N THR A 461 -28.20 9.57 -15.09
CA THR A 461 -28.24 8.11 -15.05
C THR A 461 -27.36 7.56 -13.94
N ALA A 462 -26.13 8.06 -13.79
CA ALA A 462 -25.20 7.64 -12.73
C ALA A 462 -25.78 7.90 -11.32
N ALA A 463 -26.48 9.03 -11.13
CA ALA A 463 -27.15 9.34 -9.88
C ALA A 463 -28.21 8.29 -9.49
N ALA A 464 -28.92 7.69 -10.48
CA ALA A 464 -29.88 6.61 -10.23
C ALA A 464 -29.21 5.31 -9.72
N TYR A 465 -27.92 5.11 -10.00
CA TYR A 465 -27.10 4.02 -9.44
C TYR A 465 -26.43 4.41 -8.09
N GLY A 466 -26.68 5.63 -7.59
CA GLY A 466 -26.03 6.15 -6.39
C GLY A 466 -24.56 6.50 -6.59
N ILE A 467 -24.16 6.83 -7.82
CA ILE A 467 -22.82 7.34 -8.15
C ILE A 467 -22.88 8.87 -8.15
N PRO A 468 -22.18 9.54 -7.22
CA PRO A 468 -22.23 10.99 -7.12
C PRO A 468 -21.41 11.64 -8.23
N LYS A 469 -21.74 12.89 -8.54
CA LYS A 469 -21.03 13.70 -9.55
C LYS A 469 -19.52 13.80 -9.32
N LYS A 470 -19.08 13.78 -8.06
CA LYS A 470 -17.66 13.84 -7.69
C LYS A 470 -16.85 12.64 -8.21
N ASP A 471 -17.51 11.52 -8.50
CA ASP A 471 -16.88 10.30 -9.01
C ASP A 471 -16.97 10.17 -10.53
N ILE A 472 -17.16 11.28 -11.26
CA ILE A 472 -17.23 11.28 -12.73
C ILE A 472 -16.33 12.39 -13.32
N LEU A 473 -15.45 12.01 -14.24
CA LEU A 473 -14.70 12.93 -15.11
C LEU A 473 -15.32 12.90 -16.51
N VAL A 474 -15.72 14.06 -17.04
CA VAL A 474 -16.26 14.13 -18.40
C VAL A 474 -15.11 14.17 -19.41
N ASP A 475 -15.03 13.17 -20.28
CA ASP A 475 -14.20 13.26 -21.49
C ASP A 475 -14.96 14.04 -22.56
N CYS A 476 -14.46 15.24 -22.82
CA CYS A 476 -15.05 16.17 -23.78
C CYS A 476 -14.76 15.81 -25.25
N LEU A 477 -14.08 14.69 -25.50
CA LEU A 477 -13.73 14.10 -26.78
C LEU A 477 -12.85 14.98 -27.67
N CYS A 478 -11.56 14.68 -27.67
CA CYS A 478 -10.59 15.32 -28.54
C CYS A 478 -10.55 14.66 -29.92
N MET A 479 -10.94 15.39 -30.97
CA MET A 479 -10.87 14.96 -32.37
C MET A 479 -9.63 15.49 -33.08
N ALA A 480 -9.15 14.74 -34.07
CA ALA A 480 -8.01 15.16 -34.89
C ALA A 480 -8.37 16.40 -35.72
N VAL A 481 -7.56 17.46 -35.61
CA VAL A 481 -7.80 18.72 -36.35
C VAL A 481 -7.57 18.57 -37.86
N SER A 482 -6.89 17.50 -38.27
CA SER A 482 -6.71 17.13 -39.67
C SER A 482 -8.00 16.66 -40.33
N SER A 483 -8.93 16.07 -39.56
CA SER A 483 -10.23 15.59 -40.04
C SER A 483 -11.38 16.56 -39.74
N ASP A 484 -11.27 17.34 -38.67
CA ASP A 484 -12.28 18.34 -38.27
C ASP A 484 -11.62 19.67 -37.87
N LYS A 485 -11.76 20.67 -38.74
CA LYS A 485 -11.19 22.01 -38.54
C LYS A 485 -11.70 22.73 -37.28
N ASN A 486 -12.91 22.39 -36.82
CA ASN A 486 -13.53 23.02 -35.65
C ASN A 486 -13.38 22.16 -34.38
N GLY A 487 -12.91 20.92 -34.49
CA GLY A 487 -12.93 19.93 -33.41
C GLY A 487 -12.20 20.39 -32.15
N ALA A 488 -11.05 21.05 -32.30
CA ALA A 488 -10.32 21.62 -31.17
C ALA A 488 -11.11 22.73 -30.46
N LEU A 489 -11.78 23.63 -31.21
CA LEU A 489 -12.58 24.71 -30.64
C LEU A 489 -13.80 24.15 -29.88
N THR A 490 -14.51 23.19 -30.49
CA THR A 490 -15.64 22.51 -29.84
C THR A 490 -15.19 21.81 -28.55
N THR A 491 -14.05 21.13 -28.58
CA THR A 491 -13.51 20.43 -27.40
C THR A 491 -13.18 21.42 -26.27
N LEU A 492 -12.44 22.50 -26.57
CA LEU A 492 -12.08 23.51 -25.58
C LEU A 492 -13.30 24.21 -24.98
N GLU A 493 -14.29 24.55 -25.80
CA GLU A 493 -15.54 25.13 -25.32
C GLU A 493 -16.33 24.16 -24.44
N THR A 494 -16.35 22.87 -24.80
CA THR A 494 -17.00 21.84 -23.98
C THR A 494 -16.30 21.69 -22.62
N VAL A 495 -14.95 21.65 -22.58
CA VAL A 495 -14.17 21.61 -21.33
C VAL A 495 -14.53 22.80 -20.43
N ARG A 496 -14.54 24.01 -21.01
CA ARG A 496 -14.90 25.24 -20.31
C ARG A 496 -16.31 25.17 -19.73
N ARG A 497 -17.28 24.70 -20.51
CA ARG A 497 -18.69 24.60 -20.10
C ARG A 497 -18.95 23.50 -19.08
N VAL A 498 -18.25 22.37 -19.14
CA VAL A 498 -18.35 21.35 -18.07
C VAL A 498 -17.91 21.95 -16.73
N ARG A 499 -16.82 22.73 -16.71
CA ARG A 499 -16.36 23.43 -15.50
C ARG A 499 -17.36 24.51 -15.07
N ASP A 500 -17.72 25.43 -15.98
CA ASP A 500 -18.46 26.65 -15.63
C ASP A 500 -19.97 26.42 -15.43
N GLU A 501 -20.59 25.58 -16.27
CA GLU A 501 -22.04 25.35 -16.23
C GLU A 501 -22.42 24.12 -15.39
N LEU A 502 -21.61 23.06 -15.46
CA LEU A 502 -21.89 21.85 -14.70
C LEU A 502 -21.17 21.86 -13.35
N GLY A 503 -20.05 22.55 -13.17
CA GLY A 503 -19.18 22.34 -11.99
C GLY A 503 -18.58 20.94 -11.97
N GLY A 504 -18.46 20.31 -13.14
CA GLY A 504 -17.86 18.98 -13.30
C GLY A 504 -16.34 19.05 -13.48
N LYS A 505 -15.69 17.90 -13.35
CA LYS A 505 -14.28 17.71 -13.68
C LYS A 505 -14.15 17.09 -15.06
N THR A 506 -13.03 17.36 -15.74
CA THR A 506 -12.82 16.97 -17.14
C THR A 506 -11.53 16.19 -17.31
N VAL A 507 -11.54 15.25 -18.27
CA VAL A 507 -10.35 14.52 -18.72
C VAL A 507 -10.27 14.58 -20.25
N LEU A 508 -9.07 14.51 -20.83
CA LEU A 508 -8.90 14.47 -22.29
C LEU A 508 -7.74 13.58 -22.72
N GLY A 509 -7.97 12.76 -23.74
CA GLY A 509 -6.92 12.22 -24.62
C GLY A 509 -6.28 13.32 -25.48
N VAL A 510 -5.32 14.06 -24.91
CA VAL A 510 -4.74 15.26 -25.54
C VAL A 510 -4.04 14.92 -26.86
N SER A 511 -3.36 13.78 -26.92
CA SER A 511 -2.59 13.35 -28.09
C SER A 511 -3.43 13.09 -29.35
N ASN A 512 -4.75 12.97 -29.21
CA ASN A 512 -5.66 12.72 -30.34
C ASN A 512 -5.75 13.91 -31.30
N VAL A 513 -5.54 15.14 -30.80
CA VAL A 513 -5.68 16.39 -31.57
C VAL A 513 -4.80 16.40 -32.83
N SER A 514 -3.63 15.76 -32.77
CA SER A 514 -2.59 15.85 -33.80
C SER A 514 -2.51 14.66 -34.74
N PHE A 515 -3.43 13.69 -34.66
CA PHE A 515 -3.39 12.53 -35.56
C PHE A 515 -3.41 12.97 -37.02
N GLY A 516 -2.55 12.35 -37.83
CA GLY A 516 -2.40 12.67 -39.27
C GLY A 516 -1.52 13.89 -39.58
N LEU A 517 -0.91 14.55 -38.59
CA LEU A 517 -0.06 15.72 -38.81
C LEU A 517 1.43 15.46 -38.47
N PRO A 518 2.38 16.14 -39.14
CA PRO A 518 3.80 16.12 -38.77
C PRO A 518 4.05 16.96 -37.51
N MET A 519 5.20 16.74 -36.84
CA MET A 519 5.61 17.50 -35.64
C MET A 519 4.50 17.57 -34.57
N ARG A 520 3.86 16.43 -34.31
CA ARG A 520 2.70 16.28 -33.42
C ARG A 520 2.90 16.91 -32.04
N GLU A 521 4.13 16.85 -31.52
CA GLU A 521 4.52 17.43 -30.23
C GLU A 521 4.18 18.91 -30.10
N ASN A 522 4.35 19.70 -31.17
CA ASN A 522 4.05 21.14 -31.15
C ASN A 522 2.56 21.40 -30.97
N ILE A 523 1.73 20.62 -31.67
CA ILE A 523 0.28 20.74 -31.62
C ILE A 523 -0.24 20.22 -30.28
N ASN A 524 0.25 19.06 -29.84
CA ASN A 524 -0.13 18.46 -28.55
C ASN A 524 0.18 19.40 -27.39
N ALA A 525 1.40 19.95 -27.30
CA ALA A 525 1.80 20.83 -26.22
C ALA A 525 0.99 22.15 -26.22
N SER A 526 0.76 22.74 -27.39
CA SER A 526 -0.03 23.96 -27.52
C SER A 526 -1.50 23.73 -27.18
N PHE A 527 -2.09 22.65 -27.68
CA PHE A 527 -3.48 22.28 -27.37
C PHE A 527 -3.64 21.94 -25.89
N PHE A 528 -2.66 21.26 -25.28
CA PHE A 528 -2.67 20.94 -23.86
C PHE A 528 -2.72 22.20 -23.00
N LEU A 529 -1.86 23.19 -23.30
CA LEU A 529 -1.86 24.48 -22.62
C LEU A 529 -3.23 25.18 -22.73
N LEU A 530 -3.82 25.19 -23.93
CA LEU A 530 -5.16 25.76 -24.15
C LEU A 530 -6.24 24.99 -23.38
N ALA A 531 -6.16 23.67 -23.31
CA ALA A 531 -7.12 22.84 -22.59
C ALA A 531 -7.04 23.10 -21.08
N MET A 532 -5.83 23.15 -20.50
CA MET A 532 -5.63 23.53 -19.10
C MET A 532 -6.17 24.93 -18.80
N GLN A 533 -5.93 25.91 -19.67
CA GLN A 533 -6.50 27.25 -19.54
C GLN A 533 -8.04 27.25 -19.55
N ASN A 534 -8.66 26.35 -20.32
CA ASN A 534 -10.12 26.18 -20.36
C ASN A 534 -10.68 25.35 -19.19
N GLY A 535 -9.83 24.85 -18.28
CA GLY A 535 -10.28 24.13 -17.09
C GLY A 535 -10.13 22.62 -17.14
N LEU A 536 -9.24 22.09 -17.98
CA LEU A 536 -8.93 20.67 -18.00
C LEU A 536 -8.45 20.19 -16.62
N SER A 537 -9.13 19.20 -16.04
CA SER A 537 -8.77 18.66 -14.72
C SER A 537 -7.74 17.53 -14.79
N ALA A 538 -7.69 16.78 -15.89
CA ALA A 538 -6.71 15.74 -16.14
C ALA A 538 -6.40 15.58 -17.64
N GLY A 539 -5.14 15.33 -17.99
CA GLY A 539 -4.72 15.08 -19.36
C GLY A 539 -4.09 13.70 -19.50
N ILE A 540 -4.62 12.89 -20.41
CA ILE A 540 -3.96 11.67 -20.90
C ILE A 540 -2.94 12.11 -21.95
N VAL A 541 -1.66 12.04 -21.57
CA VAL A 541 -0.52 12.60 -22.29
C VAL A 541 0.67 11.64 -22.25
N ASN A 542 1.66 11.87 -23.12
CA ASN A 542 2.96 11.24 -23.00
C ASN A 542 3.90 12.11 -22.12
N PRO A 543 4.12 11.77 -20.85
CA PRO A 543 4.97 12.55 -19.95
C PRO A 543 6.46 12.49 -20.33
N ASN A 544 6.87 11.51 -21.15
CA ASN A 544 8.26 11.39 -21.61
C ASN A 544 8.63 12.44 -22.67
N LEU A 545 7.67 13.22 -23.18
CA LEU A 545 7.94 14.30 -24.14
C LEU A 545 8.24 15.60 -23.42
N GLU A 546 9.45 16.12 -23.60
CA GLU A 546 9.89 17.36 -22.94
C GLU A 546 8.97 18.54 -23.28
N ALA A 547 8.51 18.67 -24.53
CA ALA A 547 7.60 19.75 -24.93
C ALA A 547 6.26 19.73 -24.17
N MET A 548 5.74 18.54 -23.85
CA MET A 548 4.50 18.39 -23.06
C MET A 548 4.72 18.86 -21.62
N MET A 549 5.83 18.42 -21.02
CA MET A 549 6.16 18.77 -19.63
C MET A 549 6.53 20.25 -19.50
N GLN A 550 7.20 20.85 -20.49
CA GLN A 550 7.46 22.29 -20.52
C GLN A 550 6.18 23.11 -20.57
N ALA A 551 5.20 22.70 -21.39
CA ALA A 551 3.89 23.36 -21.45
C ALA A 551 3.15 23.26 -20.10
N TYR A 552 3.21 22.08 -19.46
CA TYR A 552 2.63 21.84 -18.14
C TYR A 552 3.28 22.69 -17.04
N ASP A 553 4.61 22.66 -16.92
CA ASP A 553 5.35 23.40 -15.90
C ASP A 553 5.14 24.92 -16.07
N SER A 554 5.14 25.39 -17.32
CA SER A 554 4.85 26.79 -17.64
C SER A 554 3.42 27.15 -17.24
N PHE A 555 2.45 26.27 -17.47
CA PHE A 555 1.07 26.49 -17.05
C PHE A 555 0.95 26.62 -15.53
N LEU A 556 1.60 25.75 -14.74
CA LEU A 556 1.54 25.83 -13.28
C LEU A 556 2.07 27.17 -12.75
N VAL A 557 3.17 27.66 -13.32
CA VAL A 557 3.70 29.00 -13.00
C VAL A 557 2.72 30.10 -13.40
N LEU A 558 2.25 30.09 -14.65
CA LEU A 558 1.39 31.14 -15.18
C LEU A 558 -0.01 31.18 -14.53
N SER A 559 -0.47 30.05 -13.99
CA SER A 559 -1.75 29.91 -13.29
C SER A 559 -1.63 30.06 -11.76
N ALA A 560 -0.45 30.44 -11.26
CA ALA A 560 -0.15 30.59 -9.82
C ALA A 560 -0.38 29.30 -8.99
N GLN A 561 -0.18 28.14 -9.62
CA GLN A 561 -0.26 26.82 -8.98
C GLN A 561 1.11 26.26 -8.58
N ASP A 562 2.20 26.91 -8.99
CA ASP A 562 3.56 26.67 -8.49
C ASP A 562 3.94 27.77 -7.50
N GLU A 563 3.79 27.48 -6.20
CA GLU A 563 4.05 28.45 -5.14
C GLU A 563 5.52 28.89 -5.16
N ASN A 564 5.75 30.21 -5.24
CA ASN A 564 7.08 30.81 -5.38
C ASN A 564 7.90 30.30 -6.58
N CYS A 565 7.26 29.71 -7.59
CA CYS A 565 7.91 29.07 -8.75
C CYS A 565 8.93 27.99 -8.34
N ALA A 566 8.77 27.38 -7.16
CA ALA A 566 9.77 26.49 -6.58
C ALA A 566 9.95 25.23 -7.43
N GLY A 567 8.87 24.65 -7.94
CA GLY A 567 8.91 23.48 -8.82
C GLY A 567 9.64 23.79 -10.12
N TYR A 568 9.28 24.89 -10.78
CA TYR A 568 9.90 25.32 -12.03
C TYR A 568 11.40 25.59 -11.87
N VAL A 569 11.81 26.33 -10.85
CA VAL A 569 13.22 26.60 -10.57
C VAL A 569 13.99 25.32 -10.25
N GLY A 570 13.40 24.42 -9.47
CA GLY A 570 14.00 23.12 -9.14
C GLY A 570 14.28 22.25 -10.38
N ILE A 571 13.39 22.28 -11.37
CA ILE A 571 13.53 21.49 -12.61
C ILE A 571 14.48 22.16 -13.61
N TYR A 572 14.28 23.44 -13.90
CA TYR A 572 14.96 24.13 -15.00
C TYR A 572 16.24 24.87 -14.59
N GLY A 573 16.39 25.23 -13.32
CA GLY A 573 17.61 25.87 -12.80
C GLY A 573 18.88 25.05 -13.06
N PRO A 574 18.92 23.75 -12.69
CA PRO A 574 20.04 22.87 -12.99
C PRO A 574 20.31 22.73 -14.50
N LYS A 575 19.25 22.58 -15.31
CA LYS A 575 19.36 22.47 -16.78
C LYS A 575 19.98 23.73 -17.39
N GLU A 576 19.58 24.92 -16.90
CA GLU A 576 20.11 26.18 -17.38
C GLU A 576 21.58 26.38 -16.96
N ALA A 577 21.93 26.01 -15.73
CA ALA A 577 23.31 26.06 -15.24
C ALA A 577 24.23 25.15 -16.07
N GLU A 578 23.79 23.92 -16.37
CA GLU A 578 24.53 22.98 -17.20
C GLU A 578 24.69 23.51 -18.63
N LYS A 579 23.63 24.08 -19.22
CA LYS A 579 23.70 24.71 -20.54
C LYS A 579 24.67 25.89 -20.57
N LYS A 580 24.73 26.70 -19.51
CA LYS A 580 25.72 27.78 -19.36
C LYS A 580 27.15 27.21 -19.28
N ARG A 581 27.36 26.18 -18.45
CA ARG A 581 28.66 25.50 -18.31
C ARG A 581 29.14 24.90 -19.62
N GLN A 582 28.27 24.18 -20.35
CA GLN A 582 28.60 23.61 -21.66
C GLN A 582 28.96 24.70 -22.66
N LYS A 583 28.23 25.82 -22.67
CA LYS A 583 28.52 26.97 -23.52
C LYS A 583 29.87 27.60 -23.17
N GLU A 584 30.23 27.69 -21.89
CA GLU A 584 31.53 28.16 -21.42
C GLU A 584 32.67 27.22 -21.80
N ILE A 585 32.48 25.91 -21.69
CA ILE A 585 33.44 24.89 -22.14
C ILE A 585 33.65 24.97 -23.65
N LEU A 586 32.57 25.05 -24.43
CA LEU A 586 32.63 25.22 -25.89
C LEU A 586 33.33 26.54 -26.27
N LYS A 587 33.09 27.62 -25.51
CA LYS A 587 33.74 28.91 -25.73
C LYS A 587 35.23 28.85 -25.37
N ALA A 588 35.61 28.19 -24.28
CA ALA A 588 37.00 27.97 -23.90
C ALA A 588 37.74 27.06 -24.91
N ALA A 589 37.07 26.03 -25.43
CA ALA A 589 37.60 25.16 -26.49
C ALA A 589 37.76 25.91 -27.82
N ALA A 590 36.82 26.78 -28.18
CA ALA A 590 36.91 27.64 -29.36
C ALA A 590 38.02 28.70 -29.24
N VAL A 591 38.26 29.24 -28.04
CA VAL A 591 39.38 30.16 -27.77
C VAL A 591 40.73 29.41 -27.86
N ASN A 592 40.81 28.17 -27.39
CA ASN A 592 42.01 27.33 -27.54
C ASN A 592 42.25 26.87 -28.99
N GLN A 593 41.21 26.68 -29.80
CA GLN A 593 41.37 26.45 -31.25
C GLN A 593 41.75 27.71 -32.02
N ALA A 594 41.27 28.89 -31.62
CA ALA A 594 41.66 30.17 -32.23
C ALA A 594 43.10 30.61 -31.84
N ALA A 595 43.61 30.17 -30.69
CA ALA A 595 45.00 30.38 -30.26
C ALA A 595 45.99 29.33 -30.82
N GLY A 596 45.49 28.30 -31.52
CA GLY A 596 46.26 27.13 -31.97
C GLY A 596 46.86 27.22 -33.38
N VAL A 597 47.06 28.40 -33.96
CA VAL A 597 47.84 28.58 -35.20
C VAL A 597 48.85 29.73 -35.05
N SER A 598 49.86 29.53 -34.21
CA SER A 598 51.21 30.07 -34.44
C SER A 598 52.18 29.59 -33.36
N GLY A 599 53.27 28.92 -33.77
CA GLY A 599 54.51 28.89 -32.99
C GLY A 599 54.98 27.50 -32.57
N ALA A 600 55.98 27.00 -33.29
CA ALA A 600 56.76 25.83 -32.95
C ALA A 600 57.77 26.09 -31.80
N ALA A 601 58.18 24.98 -31.19
CA ALA A 601 59.45 24.72 -30.49
C ALA A 601 59.67 25.27 -29.06
N GLY A 602 60.08 24.37 -28.16
CA GLY A 602 60.76 24.70 -26.90
C GLY A 602 60.66 23.63 -25.82
N ALA A 603 61.68 22.79 -25.70
CA ALA A 603 61.87 21.84 -24.61
C ALA A 603 62.20 22.53 -23.26
N GLY A 604 61.87 21.90 -22.13
CA GLY A 604 62.39 22.31 -20.82
C GLY A 604 61.73 21.62 -19.61
N ASN A 605 62.46 20.71 -18.97
CA ASN A 605 62.20 20.07 -17.67
C ASN A 605 61.94 21.04 -16.50
N SER A 606 61.11 20.66 -15.52
CA SER A 606 61.54 20.30 -14.14
C SER A 606 60.40 20.25 -13.10
N ASN A 607 60.37 19.12 -12.37
CA ASN A 607 60.00 18.82 -10.98
C ASN A 607 59.14 19.78 -10.12
N GLY A 608 58.20 19.17 -9.37
CA GLY A 608 58.13 19.35 -7.91
C GLY A 608 56.76 19.66 -7.29
N ALA A 609 56.11 18.59 -6.83
CA ALA A 609 55.06 18.46 -5.80
C ALA A 609 54.59 19.66 -4.94
N GLY A 610 53.29 19.73 -4.65
CA GLY A 610 52.78 20.40 -3.44
C GLY A 610 51.33 20.87 -3.41
N ASN A 611 50.41 19.95 -3.13
CA ASN A 611 49.21 20.09 -2.28
C ASN A 611 47.91 20.80 -2.73
N THR A 612 46.83 20.06 -2.47
CA THR A 612 45.46 20.47 -2.06
C THR A 612 44.60 21.31 -3.02
N SER A 613 43.67 20.63 -3.70
CA SER A 613 42.31 21.15 -3.87
C SER A 613 41.31 19.99 -3.78
N GLY A 614 40.46 20.06 -2.76
CA GLY A 614 39.33 19.17 -2.58
C GLY A 614 38.34 19.36 -3.73
N THR A 615 38.00 18.25 -4.36
CA THR A 615 36.88 18.17 -5.31
C THR A 615 35.81 17.32 -4.67
N GLY A 616 34.95 17.99 -3.91
CA GLY A 616 33.59 17.49 -3.67
C GLY A 616 32.83 17.62 -4.97
N THR A 617 32.85 16.58 -5.79
CA THR A 617 31.95 16.44 -6.94
C THR A 617 30.62 15.93 -6.45
N GLY A 618 29.57 16.74 -6.68
CA GLY A 618 28.18 16.38 -6.44
C GLY A 618 27.79 15.10 -7.16
N ALA A 619 26.97 14.31 -6.47
CA ALA A 619 26.41 13.06 -6.94
C ALA A 619 25.54 13.29 -8.18
N ALA A 620 26.08 12.92 -9.34
CA ALA A 620 25.28 12.53 -10.49
C ALA A 620 24.92 11.04 -10.33
N ASP A 621 23.70 10.67 -10.71
CA ASP A 621 23.17 9.30 -10.68
C ASP A 621 23.96 8.35 -11.61
N THR A 622 25.09 7.81 -11.10
CA THR A 622 26.04 6.95 -11.81
C THR A 622 25.99 5.49 -11.32
N GLY A 623 24.81 4.94 -11.01
CA GLY A 623 24.67 3.50 -10.76
C GLY A 623 24.84 2.67 -12.04
N SER A 624 25.46 1.48 -11.96
CA SER A 624 25.47 0.51 -13.06
C SER A 624 24.05 0.08 -13.45
N ALA A 625 23.86 -0.47 -14.65
CA ALA A 625 22.55 -0.97 -15.08
C ALA A 625 22.01 -2.09 -14.17
N LEU A 626 22.90 -2.92 -13.62
CA LEU A 626 22.57 -3.96 -12.66
C LEU A 626 22.08 -3.35 -11.35
N LYS A 627 22.85 -2.40 -10.79
CA LYS A 627 22.49 -1.70 -9.55
C LYS A 627 21.10 -1.06 -9.68
N LYS A 628 20.84 -0.33 -10.78
CA LYS A 628 19.54 0.33 -11.02
C LYS A 628 18.40 -0.68 -11.14
N SER A 629 18.62 -1.83 -11.79
CA SER A 629 17.59 -2.87 -11.95
C SER A 629 17.25 -3.54 -10.63
N ILE A 630 18.24 -3.77 -9.76
CA ILE A 630 18.03 -4.29 -8.40
C ILE A 630 17.29 -3.28 -7.54
N VAL A 631 17.73 -2.02 -7.48
CA VAL A 631 17.04 -0.96 -6.69
C VAL A 631 15.58 -0.81 -7.10
N LYS A 632 15.27 -1.00 -8.39
CA LYS A 632 13.90 -0.91 -8.93
C LYS A 632 13.09 -2.20 -8.83
N GLY A 633 13.65 -3.29 -8.33
CA GLY A 633 12.95 -4.57 -8.20
C GLY A 633 12.59 -5.24 -9.54
N MET A 634 13.37 -5.00 -10.59
CA MET A 634 13.12 -5.57 -11.92
C MET A 634 13.88 -6.88 -12.10
N SER A 635 13.27 -8.01 -11.72
CA SER A 635 13.98 -9.30 -11.64
C SER A 635 14.61 -9.79 -12.94
N GLN A 636 13.85 -9.78 -14.03
CA GLN A 636 14.37 -10.20 -15.33
C GLN A 636 15.45 -9.24 -15.86
N ALA A 637 15.23 -7.93 -15.72
CA ALA A 637 16.20 -6.91 -16.14
C ALA A 637 17.51 -7.00 -15.32
N ALA A 638 17.43 -7.30 -14.02
CA ALA A 638 18.59 -7.53 -13.18
C ALA A 638 19.37 -8.78 -13.61
N ALA A 639 18.68 -9.88 -13.93
CA ALA A 639 19.32 -11.08 -14.47
C ALA A 639 20.03 -10.82 -15.80
N ASP A 640 19.40 -10.08 -16.72
CA ASP A 640 19.98 -9.77 -18.02
C ASP A 640 21.14 -8.76 -17.91
N ALA A 641 21.04 -7.78 -17.02
CA ALA A 641 22.12 -6.85 -16.71
C ALA A 641 23.32 -7.56 -16.07
N ALA A 642 23.09 -8.53 -15.17
CA ALA A 642 24.14 -9.35 -14.60
C ALA A 642 24.87 -10.18 -15.67
N LYS A 643 24.14 -10.83 -16.59
CA LYS A 643 24.74 -11.56 -17.73
C LYS A 643 25.62 -10.67 -18.60
N LEU A 644 25.21 -9.41 -18.78
CA LEU A 644 25.98 -8.46 -19.58
C LEU A 644 27.24 -8.01 -18.84
N ALA A 645 27.12 -7.68 -17.55
CA ALA A 645 28.23 -7.20 -16.72
C ALA A 645 29.31 -8.27 -16.51
N LEU A 646 28.93 -9.54 -16.37
CA LEU A 646 29.87 -10.67 -16.23
C LEU A 646 30.78 -10.89 -17.45
N LYS A 647 30.54 -10.21 -18.58
CA LYS A 647 31.46 -10.23 -19.73
C LYS A 647 32.74 -9.44 -19.48
N ASP A 648 32.63 -8.39 -18.66
CA ASP A 648 33.68 -7.38 -18.49
C ASP A 648 34.13 -7.24 -17.01
N THR A 649 33.44 -7.90 -16.06
CA THR A 649 33.69 -7.77 -14.62
C THR A 649 33.64 -9.14 -13.94
N ASP A 650 34.51 -9.34 -12.95
CA ASP A 650 34.56 -10.55 -12.14
C ASP A 650 33.28 -10.74 -11.30
N ALA A 651 32.90 -12.00 -11.05
CA ALA A 651 31.67 -12.33 -10.34
C ALA A 651 31.64 -11.80 -8.90
N LEU A 652 32.75 -11.92 -8.16
CA LEU A 652 32.85 -11.41 -6.79
C LEU A 652 32.94 -9.88 -6.77
N GLU A 653 33.61 -9.29 -7.75
CA GLU A 653 33.65 -7.83 -7.91
C GLU A 653 32.26 -7.27 -8.18
N LEU A 654 31.47 -7.90 -9.05
CA LEU A 654 30.11 -7.49 -9.39
C LEU A 654 29.16 -7.55 -8.18
N ILE A 655 29.27 -8.59 -7.35
CA ILE A 655 28.50 -8.71 -6.11
C ILE A 655 28.82 -7.54 -5.16
N ASN A 656 30.10 -7.25 -4.95
CA ASN A 656 30.54 -6.25 -3.97
C ASN A 656 30.36 -4.80 -4.43
N THR A 657 30.41 -4.53 -5.74
CA THR A 657 30.35 -3.17 -6.29
C THR A 657 28.93 -2.75 -6.70
N ASP A 658 28.10 -3.69 -7.15
CA ASP A 658 26.76 -3.37 -7.66
C ASP A 658 25.65 -3.94 -6.77
N MET A 659 25.69 -5.24 -6.46
CA MET A 659 24.55 -5.93 -5.86
C MET A 659 24.38 -5.61 -4.38
N ILE A 660 25.44 -5.73 -3.57
CA ILE A 660 25.41 -5.39 -2.14
C ILE A 660 25.07 -3.89 -1.97
N PRO A 661 25.72 -2.95 -2.68
CA PRO A 661 25.36 -1.54 -2.56
C PRO A 661 23.93 -1.20 -3.02
N ALA A 662 23.35 -1.96 -3.97
CA ALA A 662 21.94 -1.81 -4.34
C ALA A 662 21.01 -2.19 -3.18
N LEU A 663 21.26 -3.35 -2.56
CA LEU A 663 20.47 -3.83 -1.42
C LEU A 663 20.61 -2.90 -0.21
N ASP A 664 21.82 -2.40 0.07
CA ASP A 664 22.06 -1.43 1.13
C ASP A 664 21.32 -0.10 0.90
N GLU A 665 21.23 0.36 -0.35
CA GLU A 665 20.49 1.58 -0.70
C GLU A 665 19.00 1.40 -0.44
N VAL A 666 18.44 0.27 -0.86
CA VAL A 666 17.02 -0.07 -0.66
C VAL A 666 16.72 -0.29 0.83
N GLY A 667 17.60 -0.97 1.56
CA GLY A 667 17.51 -1.18 3.00
C GLY A 667 17.53 0.15 3.78
N LYS A 668 18.45 1.06 3.45
CA LYS A 668 18.48 2.42 4.01
C LYS A 668 17.22 3.21 3.66
N GLY A 669 16.71 3.06 2.45
CA GLY A 669 15.44 3.65 2.03
C GLY A 669 14.26 3.14 2.86
N PHE A 670 14.27 1.85 3.22
CA PHE A 670 13.24 1.23 4.05
C PHE A 670 13.28 1.78 5.49
N GLU A 671 14.47 1.87 6.08
CA GLU A 671 14.66 2.51 7.39
C GLU A 671 14.23 3.99 7.39
N ALA A 672 14.53 4.72 6.31
CA ALA A 672 14.11 6.10 6.11
C ALA A 672 12.59 6.23 5.85
N GLY A 673 11.91 5.16 5.41
CA GLY A 673 10.50 5.19 5.02
C GLY A 673 10.25 5.79 3.63
N THR A 674 11.29 5.88 2.80
CA THR A 674 11.22 6.29 1.39
C THR A 674 11.03 5.10 0.45
N VAL A 675 11.30 3.89 0.93
CA VAL A 675 11.05 2.59 0.27
C VAL A 675 10.12 1.80 1.19
N PHE A 676 9.11 1.11 0.65
CA PHE A 676 8.18 0.31 1.43
C PHE A 676 8.43 -1.18 1.21
N LEU A 677 7.72 -2.00 1.99
CA LEU A 677 7.89 -3.45 1.97
C LEU A 677 7.79 -4.05 0.55
N PRO A 678 6.82 -3.66 -0.30
CA PRO A 678 6.80 -4.03 -1.71
C PRO A 678 8.13 -3.85 -2.44
N GLN A 679 8.67 -2.64 -2.45
CA GLN A 679 9.90 -2.32 -3.17
C GLN A 679 11.10 -3.07 -2.59
N LEU A 680 11.13 -3.25 -1.27
CA LEU A 680 12.18 -4.03 -0.60
C LEU A 680 12.16 -5.50 -1.04
N LEU A 681 11.01 -6.16 -1.02
CA LEU A 681 10.84 -7.56 -1.43
C LEU A 681 11.11 -7.75 -2.93
N MET A 682 10.66 -6.81 -3.75
CA MET A 682 10.94 -6.86 -5.19
C MET A 682 12.42 -6.64 -5.50
N SER A 683 13.08 -5.72 -4.81
CA SER A 683 14.52 -5.51 -4.93
C SER A 683 15.30 -6.76 -4.53
N ALA A 684 14.86 -7.41 -3.45
CA ALA A 684 15.34 -8.68 -2.99
C ALA A 684 15.19 -9.79 -4.04
N GLU A 685 14.02 -9.94 -4.66
CA GLU A 685 13.81 -10.90 -5.75
C GLU A 685 14.68 -10.59 -6.97
N ALA A 686 14.85 -9.31 -7.31
CA ALA A 686 15.69 -8.92 -8.42
C ALA A 686 17.17 -9.18 -8.17
N ALA A 687 17.63 -8.94 -6.94
CA ALA A 687 18.95 -9.34 -6.50
C ALA A 687 19.11 -10.86 -6.57
N LYS A 688 18.12 -11.64 -6.12
CA LYS A 688 18.14 -13.11 -6.19
C LYS A 688 18.24 -13.63 -7.62
N ALA A 689 17.49 -13.03 -8.56
CA ALA A 689 17.55 -13.36 -9.98
C ALA A 689 18.93 -13.06 -10.58
N ALA A 690 19.53 -11.91 -10.23
CA ALA A 690 20.90 -11.59 -10.60
C ALA A 690 21.93 -12.54 -9.95
N PHE A 691 21.77 -12.88 -8.68
CA PHE A 691 22.66 -13.79 -7.95
C PHE A 691 22.63 -15.19 -8.57
N ALA A 692 21.48 -15.66 -9.05
CA ALA A 692 21.39 -16.95 -9.73
C ALA A 692 22.26 -16.99 -11.00
N VAL A 693 22.28 -15.90 -11.78
CA VAL A 693 23.15 -15.75 -12.95
C VAL A 693 24.62 -15.70 -12.54
N VAL A 694 24.96 -14.91 -11.53
CA VAL A 694 26.35 -14.81 -11.04
C VAL A 694 26.84 -16.15 -10.52
N LYS A 695 26.00 -16.86 -9.76
CA LYS A 695 26.30 -18.20 -9.23
C LYS A 695 26.56 -19.21 -10.34
N GLU A 696 25.75 -19.24 -11.39
CA GLU A 696 25.98 -20.12 -12.55
C GLU A 696 27.34 -19.83 -13.22
N SER A 697 27.73 -18.55 -13.31
CA SER A 697 29.06 -18.15 -13.79
C SER A 697 30.19 -18.57 -12.85
N MET A 698 30.00 -18.44 -11.53
CA MET A 698 30.98 -18.84 -10.51
C MET A 698 31.19 -20.36 -10.46
N GLU A 699 30.11 -21.14 -10.57
CA GLU A 699 30.17 -22.61 -10.67
C GLU A 699 30.92 -23.05 -11.94
N ALA A 700 30.78 -22.29 -13.04
CA ALA A 700 31.51 -22.53 -14.28
C ALA A 700 33.00 -22.12 -14.20
N SER A 701 33.36 -21.12 -13.39
CA SER A 701 34.74 -20.67 -13.17
C SER A 701 35.46 -21.40 -12.03
N GLY A 702 34.74 -22.18 -11.21
CA GLY A 702 35.27 -22.89 -10.04
C GLY A 702 35.40 -22.01 -8.79
N GLU A 703 34.77 -20.84 -8.77
CA GLU A 703 34.69 -19.96 -7.60
C GLU A 703 33.55 -20.39 -6.68
N VAL A 704 33.82 -20.52 -5.38
CA VAL A 704 32.82 -20.88 -4.37
C VAL A 704 32.52 -19.65 -3.53
N GLN A 705 31.25 -19.24 -3.49
CA GLN A 705 30.79 -18.25 -2.53
C GLN A 705 30.66 -18.91 -1.15
N GLU A 706 31.46 -18.47 -0.17
CA GLU A 706 31.28 -18.88 1.22
C GLU A 706 30.02 -18.19 1.79
N LYS A 707 29.07 -18.99 2.32
CA LYS A 707 27.92 -18.44 3.08
C LYS A 707 28.44 -17.83 4.37
N LYS A 708 27.94 -16.65 4.75
CA LYS A 708 28.43 -15.88 5.90
C LYS A 708 28.25 -16.62 7.23
N GLY A 709 27.19 -17.42 7.36
CA GLY A 709 26.91 -18.26 8.54
C GLY A 709 25.44 -18.65 8.64
N LYS A 710 25.10 -19.59 9.54
CA LYS A 710 23.72 -20.08 9.72
C LYS A 710 22.90 -19.19 10.65
N VAL A 711 21.62 -19.01 10.33
CA VAL A 711 20.63 -18.31 11.17
C VAL A 711 19.35 -19.14 11.22
N ILE A 712 18.80 -19.39 12.40
CA ILE A 712 17.47 -20.01 12.55
C ILE A 712 16.42 -18.90 12.67
N LEU A 713 15.28 -19.07 11.99
CA LEU A 713 14.11 -18.19 12.15
C LEU A 713 12.86 -19.01 12.48
N ALA A 714 12.06 -18.54 13.43
CA ALA A 714 10.81 -19.19 13.83
C ALA A 714 9.76 -18.18 14.31
N THR A 715 8.49 -18.46 14.03
CA THR A 715 7.37 -17.82 14.72
C THR A 715 7.08 -18.66 15.97
N VAL A 716 6.95 -18.00 17.11
CA VAL A 716 6.83 -18.69 18.40
C VAL A 716 5.52 -19.49 18.50
N LYS A 717 5.50 -20.47 19.39
CA LYS A 717 4.32 -21.31 19.64
C LYS A 717 3.04 -20.51 19.88
N GLY A 718 1.97 -20.93 19.22
CA GLY A 718 0.64 -20.33 19.16
C GLY A 718 0.51 -19.14 18.20
N ASP A 719 1.60 -18.71 17.56
CA ASP A 719 1.58 -17.63 16.59
C ASP A 719 1.75 -18.16 15.17
N ILE A 720 0.74 -17.91 14.34
CA ILE A 720 0.71 -18.34 12.94
C ILE A 720 1.10 -17.21 11.96
N HIS A 721 1.34 -16.00 12.47
CA HIS A 721 1.64 -14.84 11.64
C HIS A 721 3.13 -14.83 11.33
N ASP A 722 3.48 -15.20 10.09
CA ASP A 722 4.86 -15.42 9.69
C ASP A 722 5.39 -14.36 8.71
N ILE A 723 4.61 -13.31 8.47
CA ILE A 723 4.96 -12.21 7.56
C ILE A 723 6.31 -11.59 7.95
N GLY A 724 6.45 -11.11 9.19
CA GLY A 724 7.69 -10.49 9.67
C GLY A 724 8.91 -11.43 9.55
N LYS A 725 8.73 -12.70 9.95
CA LYS A 725 9.76 -13.74 9.83
C LYS A 725 10.18 -13.97 8.36
N ASN A 726 9.21 -14.07 7.45
CA ASN A 726 9.47 -14.31 6.04
C ASN A 726 10.20 -13.14 5.37
N ILE A 727 9.90 -11.90 5.78
CA ILE A 727 10.64 -10.72 5.32
C ILE A 727 12.10 -10.80 5.78
N VAL A 728 12.33 -11.09 7.07
CA VAL A 728 13.69 -11.26 7.62
C VAL A 728 14.44 -12.39 6.93
N LYS A 729 13.77 -13.52 6.65
CA LYS A 729 14.33 -14.64 5.89
C LYS A 729 14.82 -14.20 4.52
N VAL A 730 13.95 -13.56 3.74
CA VAL A 730 14.27 -13.11 2.38
C VAL A 730 15.47 -12.16 2.41
N LEU A 731 15.53 -11.21 3.34
CA LEU A 731 16.67 -10.31 3.46
C LEU A 731 17.95 -11.02 3.88
N LEU A 732 17.92 -11.87 4.91
CA LEU A 732 19.11 -12.61 5.35
C LEU A 732 19.65 -13.51 4.22
N GLU A 733 18.79 -14.20 3.48
CA GLU A 733 19.19 -15.00 2.31
C GLU A 733 19.90 -14.13 1.26
N ASN A 734 19.42 -12.91 1.01
CA ASN A 734 20.04 -11.97 0.06
C ASN A 734 21.38 -11.41 0.53
N TYR A 735 21.60 -11.32 1.83
CA TYR A 735 22.90 -10.95 2.42
C TYR A 735 23.86 -12.14 2.57
N SER A 736 23.55 -13.28 1.92
CA SER A 736 24.34 -14.52 1.88
C SER A 736 24.40 -15.31 3.20
N PHE A 737 23.40 -15.15 4.07
CA PHE A 737 23.24 -16.02 5.24
C PHE A 737 22.58 -17.36 4.87
N ASP A 738 22.93 -18.41 5.61
CA ASP A 738 22.27 -19.71 5.51
C ASP A 738 21.07 -19.77 6.45
N VAL A 739 19.87 -19.48 5.94
CA VAL A 739 18.68 -19.35 6.78
C VAL A 739 17.96 -20.70 6.93
N MET A 740 17.86 -21.18 8.16
CA MET A 740 17.03 -22.31 8.56
C MET A 740 15.69 -21.79 9.09
N ASP A 741 14.69 -21.80 8.23
CA ASP A 741 13.33 -21.40 8.57
C ASP A 741 12.55 -22.60 9.15
N LEU A 742 12.27 -22.55 10.45
CA LEU A 742 11.49 -23.59 11.14
C LEU A 742 9.97 -23.41 11.00
N GLY A 743 9.54 -22.33 10.34
CA GLY A 743 8.14 -22.04 10.07
C GLY A 743 7.43 -21.30 11.21
N ARG A 744 6.16 -21.64 11.40
CA ARG A 744 5.22 -20.95 12.30
C ARG A 744 4.66 -21.91 13.34
N ASP A 745 4.16 -21.38 14.45
CA ASP A 745 3.69 -22.16 15.59
C ASP A 745 4.75 -23.19 16.06
N VAL A 746 6.00 -22.74 16.22
CA VAL A 746 7.13 -23.63 16.50
C VAL A 746 7.33 -23.78 18.01
N PRO A 747 7.29 -25.01 18.57
CA PRO A 747 7.59 -25.25 19.98
C PRO A 747 9.04 -24.90 20.35
N PRO A 748 9.30 -24.43 21.59
CA PRO A 748 10.65 -24.16 22.08
C PRO A 748 11.62 -25.34 21.88
N GLU A 749 11.15 -26.56 22.09
CA GLU A 749 11.96 -27.77 22.00
C GLU A 749 12.51 -27.97 20.58
N THR A 750 11.69 -27.74 19.55
CA THR A 750 12.11 -27.85 18.15
C THR A 750 13.17 -26.82 17.78
N ILE A 751 13.05 -25.60 18.30
CA ILE A 751 14.02 -24.51 18.06
C ILE A 751 15.37 -24.85 18.70
N VAL A 752 15.34 -25.32 19.96
CA VAL A 752 16.54 -25.73 20.70
C VAL A 752 17.22 -26.93 20.04
N GLU A 753 16.47 -27.97 19.68
CA GLU A 753 16.99 -29.14 18.98
C GLU A 753 17.71 -28.77 17.68
N ALA A 754 17.09 -27.91 16.87
CA ALA A 754 17.69 -27.41 15.64
C ALA A 754 18.98 -26.59 15.91
N ALA A 755 18.94 -25.69 16.90
CA ALA A 755 20.08 -24.84 17.25
C ALA A 755 21.29 -25.66 17.75
N VAL A 756 21.05 -26.68 18.57
CA VAL A 756 22.08 -27.59 19.07
C VAL A 756 22.63 -28.46 17.95
N LYS A 757 21.76 -29.09 17.15
CA LYS A 757 22.15 -30.00 16.08
C LYS A 757 23.04 -29.33 15.03
N GLU A 758 22.69 -28.11 14.64
CA GLU A 758 23.36 -27.39 13.56
C GLU A 758 24.40 -26.37 14.07
N HIS A 759 24.58 -26.29 15.39
CA HIS A 759 25.48 -25.37 16.10
C HIS A 759 25.35 -23.91 15.60
N VAL A 760 24.10 -23.44 15.53
CA VAL A 760 23.77 -22.14 14.90
C VAL A 760 24.15 -20.98 15.83
N PRO A 761 24.79 -19.90 15.34
CA PRO A 761 25.18 -18.76 16.16
C PRO A 761 24.03 -17.79 16.47
N VAL A 762 23.00 -17.71 15.62
CA VAL A 762 21.90 -16.74 15.76
C VAL A 762 20.54 -17.43 15.60
N VAL A 763 19.60 -17.13 16.52
CA VAL A 763 18.18 -17.50 16.42
C VAL A 763 17.34 -16.22 16.41
N GLY A 764 16.45 -16.08 15.43
CA GLY A 764 15.44 -15.02 15.35
C GLY A 764 14.05 -15.52 15.69
N LEU A 765 13.37 -14.85 16.61
CA LEU A 765 12.00 -15.17 17.03
C LEU A 765 11.03 -14.05 16.65
N SER A 766 9.86 -14.41 16.12
CA SER A 766 8.79 -13.48 15.73
C SER A 766 7.48 -13.77 16.46
N ALA A 767 6.75 -12.71 16.85
CA ALA A 767 5.39 -12.78 17.39
C ALA A 767 4.56 -11.55 16.95
N LEU A 768 3.31 -11.76 16.55
CA LEU A 768 2.34 -10.70 16.23
C LEU A 768 1.30 -10.52 17.33
N MET A 769 0.95 -11.58 18.07
CA MET A 769 -0.08 -11.49 19.11
C MET A 769 0.53 -11.25 20.49
N THR A 770 -0.06 -10.37 21.30
CA THR A 770 0.37 -10.16 22.70
C THR A 770 0.24 -11.44 23.54
N THR A 771 -0.64 -12.36 23.12
CA THR A 771 -0.85 -13.67 23.74
C THR A 771 0.29 -14.67 23.52
N THR A 772 1.14 -14.45 22.52
CA THR A 772 2.21 -15.38 22.12
C THR A 772 3.59 -14.90 22.56
N VAL A 773 3.74 -13.64 22.97
CA VAL A 773 5.01 -13.08 23.45
C VAL A 773 5.63 -13.85 24.63
N PRO A 774 4.87 -14.37 25.62
CA PRO A 774 5.48 -15.20 26.67
C PRO A 774 6.12 -16.49 26.16
N ALA A 775 5.64 -17.07 25.06
CA ALA A 775 6.28 -18.25 24.44
C ALA A 775 7.67 -17.91 23.87
N MET A 776 7.92 -16.65 23.54
CA MET A 776 9.25 -16.14 23.16
C MET A 776 10.22 -16.19 24.33
N GLU A 777 9.77 -15.77 25.53
CA GLU A 777 10.57 -15.84 26.76
C GLU A 777 10.91 -17.29 27.13
N ASP A 778 9.93 -18.20 27.03
CA ASP A 778 10.15 -19.63 27.27
C ASP A 778 11.19 -20.22 26.31
N THR A 779 11.14 -19.82 25.03
CA THR A 779 12.12 -20.21 24.02
C THR A 779 13.52 -19.69 24.36
N ILE A 780 13.65 -18.42 24.76
CA ILE A 780 14.94 -17.83 25.15
C ILE A 780 15.51 -18.58 26.36
N LYS A 781 14.70 -18.85 27.39
CA LYS A 781 15.13 -19.60 28.57
C LYS A 781 15.63 -21.00 28.20
N ALA A 782 14.94 -21.70 27.31
CA ALA A 782 15.34 -23.02 26.84
C ALA A 782 16.68 -22.96 26.06
N LEU A 783 16.84 -21.99 25.16
CA LEU A 783 18.10 -21.77 24.44
C LEU A 783 19.27 -21.43 25.37
N ARG A 784 19.07 -20.60 26.40
CA ARG A 784 20.12 -20.30 27.38
C ARG A 784 20.60 -21.52 28.16
N LYS A 785 19.71 -22.50 28.37
CA LYS A 785 20.03 -23.73 29.09
C LYS A 785 20.81 -24.71 28.21
N ASP A 786 20.32 -24.98 27.00
CA ASP A 786 20.78 -26.11 26.19
C ASP A 786 21.64 -25.68 24.97
N ALA A 787 21.59 -24.39 24.57
CA ALA A 787 22.38 -23.80 23.48
C ALA A 787 22.95 -22.40 23.84
N PRO A 788 23.77 -22.27 24.91
CA PRO A 788 24.15 -20.97 25.49
C PRO A 788 25.01 -20.07 24.58
N TRP A 789 25.59 -20.62 23.50
CA TRP A 789 26.35 -19.84 22.51
C TRP A 789 25.46 -19.04 21.56
N VAL A 790 24.18 -19.39 21.46
CA VAL A 790 23.23 -18.75 20.55
C VAL A 790 22.96 -17.31 20.99
N LYS A 791 23.09 -16.39 20.05
CA LYS A 791 22.58 -15.02 20.17
C LYS A 791 21.14 -14.94 19.66
N VAL A 792 20.23 -14.42 20.48
CA VAL A 792 18.81 -14.37 20.18
C VAL A 792 18.38 -12.96 19.82
N MET A 793 17.87 -12.79 18.60
CA MET A 793 17.18 -11.57 18.19
C MET A 793 15.67 -11.78 18.20
N VAL A 794 14.92 -10.74 18.56
CA VAL A 794 13.45 -10.79 18.63
C VAL A 794 12.82 -9.63 17.87
N GLY A 795 11.64 -9.86 17.30
CA GLY A 795 10.86 -8.82 16.63
C GLY A 795 9.38 -9.19 16.49
N GLY A 796 8.61 -8.27 15.89
CA GLY A 796 7.17 -8.43 15.68
C GLY A 796 6.35 -7.23 16.16
N ALA A 797 5.12 -7.09 15.68
CA ALA A 797 4.33 -5.86 15.80
C ALA A 797 4.01 -5.45 17.25
N VAL A 798 4.06 -6.40 18.17
CA VAL A 798 3.75 -6.20 19.59
C VAL A 798 5.00 -6.11 20.49
N LEU A 799 6.20 -6.10 19.90
CA LEU A 799 7.46 -6.02 20.65
C LEU A 799 7.97 -4.58 20.77
N THR A 800 8.69 -4.32 21.86
CA THR A 800 9.40 -3.06 22.14
C THR A 800 10.82 -3.38 22.63
N GLN A 801 11.73 -2.40 22.61
CA GLN A 801 13.10 -2.59 23.13
C GLN A 801 13.07 -3.02 24.60
N GLU A 802 12.26 -2.35 25.41
CA GLU A 802 12.10 -2.65 26.83
C GLU A 802 11.58 -4.09 27.05
N TYR A 803 10.63 -4.53 26.22
CA TYR A 803 10.13 -5.90 26.30
C TYR A 803 11.22 -6.94 25.96
N ALA A 804 11.97 -6.70 24.88
CA ALA A 804 13.04 -7.60 24.45
C ALA A 804 14.12 -7.76 25.53
N ASP A 805 14.51 -6.66 26.18
CA ASP A 805 15.48 -6.67 27.27
C ASP A 805 14.97 -7.49 28.47
N ALA A 806 13.69 -7.34 28.81
CA ALA A 806 13.06 -8.02 29.93
C ALA A 806 12.96 -9.55 29.74
N ILE A 807 12.78 -10.04 28.51
CA ILE A 807 12.77 -11.49 28.22
C ILE A 807 14.17 -12.08 27.98
N GLY A 808 15.22 -11.26 28.07
CA GLY A 808 16.62 -11.71 27.95
C GLY A 808 17.09 -11.95 26.52
N ALA A 809 16.46 -11.29 25.53
CA ALA A 809 16.95 -11.29 24.15
C ALA A 809 18.29 -10.53 24.07
N ASP A 810 19.15 -10.91 23.11
CA ASP A 810 20.41 -10.20 22.85
C ASP A 810 20.19 -8.95 21.99
N ALA A 811 19.11 -8.89 21.20
CA ALA A 811 18.73 -7.72 20.43
C ALA A 811 17.22 -7.65 20.15
N TYR A 812 16.68 -6.44 20.21
CA TYR A 812 15.41 -6.09 19.59
C TYR A 812 15.65 -5.61 18.17
N CYS A 813 15.02 -6.28 17.20
CA CYS A 813 15.03 -5.87 15.81
C CYS A 813 13.69 -5.24 15.47
N LYS A 814 13.63 -3.91 15.54
CA LYS A 814 12.44 -3.11 15.21
C LYS A 814 11.98 -3.27 13.75
N ASP A 815 12.90 -3.64 12.86
CA ASP A 815 12.66 -3.85 11.44
C ASP A 815 13.57 -4.96 10.89
N ALA A 816 13.31 -5.37 9.66
CA ALA A 816 14.02 -6.51 9.08
C ALA A 816 15.51 -6.22 8.77
N MET A 817 15.87 -4.95 8.52
CA MET A 817 17.27 -4.55 8.33
C MET A 817 18.04 -4.59 9.65
N ALA A 818 17.42 -4.22 10.77
CA ALA A 818 17.99 -4.39 12.09
C ALA A 818 18.35 -5.86 12.38
N SER A 819 17.54 -6.82 11.90
CA SER A 819 17.88 -8.26 11.99
C SER A 819 19.10 -8.64 11.15
N VAL A 820 19.22 -8.11 9.92
CA VAL A 820 20.40 -8.32 9.06
C VAL A 820 21.65 -7.73 9.70
N ASN A 821 21.57 -6.49 10.21
CA ASN A 821 22.67 -5.80 10.86
C ASN A 821 23.13 -6.57 12.11
N PHE A 822 22.19 -7.04 12.94
CA PHE A 822 22.51 -7.85 14.11
C PHE A 822 23.17 -9.18 13.72
N ALA A 823 22.60 -9.94 12.78
CA ALA A 823 23.19 -11.19 12.31
C ALA A 823 24.60 -10.97 11.75
N THR A 824 24.81 -9.88 11.00
CA THR A 824 26.12 -9.50 10.47
C THR A 824 27.10 -9.17 11.59
N SER A 825 26.68 -8.49 12.64
CA SER A 825 27.57 -8.17 13.78
C SER A 825 27.99 -9.41 14.58
N VAL A 826 27.12 -10.42 14.70
CA VAL A 826 27.42 -11.64 15.46
C VAL A 826 28.26 -12.62 14.65
N ILE A 827 27.99 -12.72 13.34
CA ILE A 827 28.59 -13.74 12.47
C ILE A 827 29.81 -13.19 11.72
N GLY A 828 29.84 -11.88 11.40
CA GLY A 828 30.87 -11.22 10.60
C GLY A 828 32.15 -10.84 11.34
N GLU A 829 32.25 -11.08 12.64
CA GLU A 829 33.50 -10.96 13.42
C GLU A 829 34.29 -12.29 13.50
N ALA A 830 33.93 -13.32 12.73
CA ALA A 830 34.61 -14.62 12.71
C ALA A 830 35.68 -14.75 11.62
#